data_AF-A0A259TYD7-F1
#
_entry.id   AF-A0A259TYD7-F1
#
_cell.length_a   1.000
_cell.length_b   1.000
_cell.length_c   1.000
_cell.angle_alpha   90.00
_cell.angle_beta   90.00
_cell.angle_gamma   90.00
#
_symmetry.space_group_name_H-M   'P 1'
#
loop_
_entity.id
_entity.type
_entity.pdbx_description
1 polymer ?
#
loop_
_entity_poly.entity_id
_entity_poly.type
_entity_poly.pdbx_seq_one_letter_code
_entity_poly.pdbx_strand_id
1 'polypeptide(L)'
;MLFQGFHWNVHPGDHATDSGGVWWDSVATVAPRLAAGGVQTVWIPSPVKGGSGRWSMGYDPYDYYDLGSIGQKGSVRTRFGTEAQLRAAIAQMKTSGLRVMADVVLNHRDGADAQSNVACVPGGGAPFLKWNVFNPLSGRFPAGPNAFHSNTTHCDFDAPYHDAPFGQDICYFHDYDRVLDPSAPNNGWYHGQQGMGATADSLVAWGRWIMDDLGADEVRLDAIKHIDPAFLAPWVVELSSGEQPFALGENWSSTGEIIAYHNQVESFNSTFGSGGKDANMAMFDFGLRYALRDMANGGGSYDMQNLNGAGLHFGGLDPFDVVTFVENHDVDRVGWQGADCSEPGAVQTGSTCVKPGIDSGHDPIVSRKHMAYAVIMASEGRPTVYWKDYVWFGLGDEIDWLMALRRSTAQGESRPMNALSPGGTLPNNAFNLSDLWALTRDGDAASGAGRYGMALAINDAGGGELGTYVNTPHSNLELKDYSDAYAFETTTAFGDNRALVKARGGNYAWWAPTGLYPRPLDEPASAFNASAAPGGKIHHIVLRASDASSLVVNGAPIQPGDQVAVLAPGATATSGANVAGIGRVGQRLRWDGVHDMTIEVLGNGANIGADGSRLNDGDALRLVVYDADTQQTFEAGSVAWASGGTGFTFNPLRPASRGGAFSFGTTDGDGMYTDGAVSLVTAFEAGASTPPIVLTGEAGWRMMALPYPDLGLGGSDPANQGGAVTPGLLEPLYTAGYAGADIDEDGSGGYANVFLYQESDVSYPLPATSTSVPTGRGFWFYAFEDDDPFTNGTQGTFPKVLPASGTPLATDHDFGITYTSSSAFRGGHLLGNPYDQDLDWDHADWTKTKISSTIYVYDPAYNGGDYLSWTTGVGGTLKEGTIPVGQGFFVYATGSNPRLVAPSSARLGTWSPINGLAETAPEASGASAKNREDTLPHVRLRLTGQVGGHNRTARLAIAVDADAAPGLDTRDALAIAPAAGADALRLVAATPEADALTVSAVPGEALIPVHAEAIASGAPSDAEATLAWEPVALPDGWTATLFDRTSGQSYDLTTSGEVRLALLADDARLDFPDAPEAQKQGSAAPSLLPLRLDGSGEARFAISIRPAITTETSGGAASTFVLGAPLPNPTSSVTRIPFSLGASTDARLAVYDALGREVAVLVEASLRAGEHEATLDTAPLAPGVYVVRLTAGSETLTRRVTVVR
;
A
#
# COMPACT_ATOMS: atom_id res chain seq x y z
N MET A 1 -27.15 -12.18 15.84
CA MET A 1 -26.68 -12.46 14.45
C MET A 1 -26.63 -13.96 14.26
N LEU A 2 -26.89 -14.41 13.04
CA LEU A 2 -26.92 -15.83 12.64
C LEU A 2 -25.67 -16.17 11.82
N PHE A 3 -25.24 -17.42 11.88
CA PHE A 3 -24.18 -17.94 11.03
C PHE A 3 -24.64 -19.27 10.43
N GLN A 4 -24.72 -19.36 9.10
CA GLN A 4 -24.98 -20.62 8.41
C GLN A 4 -23.69 -21.45 8.40
N GLY A 5 -23.65 -22.51 9.21
CA GLY A 5 -22.48 -23.35 9.47
C GLY A 5 -22.15 -24.37 8.38
N PHE A 6 -22.61 -24.17 7.15
CA PHE A 6 -22.41 -25.11 6.03
C PHE A 6 -22.62 -24.41 4.68
N HIS A 7 -22.25 -25.12 3.61
CA HIS A 7 -22.54 -24.79 2.21
C HIS A 7 -22.88 -26.07 1.44
N TRP A 8 -23.35 -25.98 0.19
CA TRP A 8 -23.77 -27.17 -0.57
C TRP A 8 -22.62 -28.18 -0.79
N ASN A 9 -21.45 -27.71 -1.23
CA ASN A 9 -20.32 -28.58 -1.55
C ASN A 9 -19.45 -28.96 -0.32
N VAL A 10 -20.04 -29.07 0.87
CA VAL A 10 -19.31 -29.51 2.09
C VAL A 10 -18.62 -30.85 1.83
N HIS A 11 -17.32 -30.93 2.09
CA HIS A 11 -16.57 -32.17 1.84
C HIS A 11 -17.08 -33.30 2.76
N PRO A 12 -17.42 -34.49 2.24
CA PRO A 12 -17.98 -35.59 3.03
C PRO A 12 -16.95 -36.29 3.94
N GLY A 13 -15.76 -35.70 4.10
CA GLY A 13 -14.59 -36.33 4.73
C GLY A 13 -14.05 -37.56 3.98
N ASP A 14 -13.37 -38.45 4.69
CA ASP A 14 -12.99 -39.76 4.17
C ASP A 14 -14.23 -40.64 4.02
N HIS A 15 -14.57 -40.97 2.78
CA HIS A 15 -15.73 -41.78 2.44
C HIS A 15 -15.46 -43.28 2.54
N ALA A 16 -14.21 -43.71 2.68
CA ALA A 16 -13.85 -45.12 2.86
C ALA A 16 -14.20 -45.64 4.26
N THR A 17 -14.44 -44.75 5.22
CA THR A 17 -14.70 -45.10 6.62
C THR A 17 -15.97 -44.42 7.16
N ASP A 18 -16.61 -45.05 8.14
CA ASP A 18 -17.76 -44.49 8.86
C ASP A 18 -17.36 -43.51 9.98
N SER A 19 -16.06 -43.40 10.28
CA SER A 19 -15.49 -42.40 11.20
C SER A 19 -14.85 -41.20 10.49
N GLY A 20 -14.80 -41.22 9.15
CA GLY A 20 -14.05 -40.25 8.35
C GLY A 20 -14.75 -38.91 8.09
N GLY A 21 -15.96 -38.69 8.60
CA GLY A 21 -16.65 -37.40 8.47
C GLY A 21 -15.98 -36.33 9.33
N VAL A 22 -15.83 -35.12 8.80
CA VAL A 22 -15.02 -34.05 9.45
C VAL A 22 -15.80 -32.76 9.70
N TRP A 23 -17.04 -32.65 9.22
CA TRP A 23 -17.72 -31.35 9.19
C TRP A 23 -18.12 -30.87 10.58
N TRP A 24 -18.63 -31.76 11.43
CA TRP A 24 -18.95 -31.42 12.82
C TRP A 24 -17.72 -30.89 13.58
N ASP A 25 -16.56 -31.51 13.36
CA ASP A 25 -15.30 -31.07 13.96
C ASP A 25 -14.85 -29.70 13.40
N SER A 26 -15.05 -29.45 12.10
CA SER A 26 -14.78 -28.14 11.47
C SER A 26 -15.64 -27.02 12.06
N VAL A 27 -16.95 -27.24 12.19
CA VAL A 27 -17.86 -26.23 12.77
C VAL A 27 -17.52 -25.98 14.24
N ALA A 28 -17.22 -27.04 15.01
CA ALA A 28 -16.78 -26.93 16.40
C ALA A 28 -15.50 -26.10 16.55
N THR A 29 -14.56 -26.24 15.62
CA THR A 29 -13.27 -25.51 15.62
C THR A 29 -13.46 -24.01 15.42
N VAL A 30 -14.42 -23.61 14.58
CA VAL A 30 -14.66 -22.19 14.26
C VAL A 30 -15.57 -21.52 15.29
N ALA A 31 -16.35 -22.29 16.06
CA ALA A 31 -17.33 -21.80 17.02
C ALA A 31 -16.82 -20.73 18.01
N PRO A 32 -15.63 -20.85 18.66
CA PRO A 32 -15.11 -19.80 19.53
C PRO A 32 -14.95 -18.44 18.83
N ARG A 33 -14.37 -18.43 17.61
CA ARG A 33 -14.20 -17.21 16.80
C ARG A 33 -15.55 -16.59 16.43
N LEU A 34 -16.57 -17.39 16.12
CA LEU A 34 -17.91 -16.89 15.82
C LEU A 34 -18.55 -16.21 17.03
N ALA A 35 -18.48 -16.85 18.20
CA ALA A 35 -19.01 -16.30 19.45
C ALA A 35 -18.33 -14.96 19.79
N ALA A 36 -17.00 -14.93 19.65
CA ALA A 36 -16.18 -13.74 19.77
C ALA A 36 -16.58 -12.65 18.75
N GLY A 37 -16.91 -13.02 17.51
CA GLY A 37 -17.49 -12.15 16.48
C GLY A 37 -18.90 -11.63 16.79
N GLY A 38 -19.57 -12.14 17.84
CA GLY A 38 -20.91 -11.73 18.24
C GLY A 38 -22.02 -12.47 17.52
N VAL A 39 -21.69 -13.54 16.80
CA VAL A 39 -22.66 -14.55 16.39
C VAL A 39 -23.32 -15.09 17.65
N GLN A 40 -24.63 -15.25 17.61
CA GLN A 40 -25.40 -15.78 18.73
C GLN A 40 -25.91 -17.19 18.46
N THR A 41 -26.13 -17.51 17.19
CA THR A 41 -26.70 -18.79 16.77
C THR A 41 -25.94 -19.30 15.55
N VAL A 42 -25.54 -20.58 15.58
CA VAL A 42 -25.04 -21.32 14.42
C VAL A 42 -26.14 -22.22 13.87
N TRP A 43 -26.55 -21.98 12.63
CA TRP A 43 -27.43 -22.86 11.86
C TRP A 43 -26.63 -24.02 11.29
N ILE A 44 -26.84 -25.21 11.85
CA ILE A 44 -26.24 -26.45 11.37
C ILE A 44 -27.10 -27.08 10.28
N PRO A 45 -26.52 -27.79 9.29
CA PRO A 45 -27.30 -28.51 8.30
C PRO A 45 -28.12 -29.62 8.97
N SER A 46 -29.11 -30.13 8.25
CA SER A 46 -30.02 -31.17 8.75
C SER A 46 -29.20 -32.38 9.23
N PRO A 47 -29.30 -32.73 10.53
CA PRO A 47 -28.41 -33.73 11.13
C PRO A 47 -28.89 -35.17 10.92
N VAL A 48 -30.07 -35.37 10.32
CA VAL A 48 -30.70 -36.69 10.20
C VAL A 48 -30.19 -37.46 8.99
N LYS A 49 -30.29 -38.79 9.03
CA LYS A 49 -29.91 -39.65 7.91
C LYS A 49 -30.84 -39.42 6.72
N GLY A 50 -30.27 -38.98 5.60
CA GLY A 50 -30.99 -38.88 4.32
C GLY A 50 -31.00 -40.18 3.51
N GLY A 51 -31.86 -40.23 2.49
CA GLY A 51 -32.02 -41.37 1.57
C GLY A 51 -30.74 -41.74 0.84
N SER A 52 -29.90 -40.75 0.57
CA SER A 52 -28.58 -40.90 -0.06
C SER A 52 -27.44 -41.28 0.92
N GLY A 53 -27.75 -41.56 2.18
CA GLY A 53 -26.77 -41.98 3.20
C GLY A 53 -25.69 -40.93 3.45
N ARG A 54 -24.40 -41.33 3.43
CA ARG A 54 -23.25 -40.43 3.63
C ARG A 54 -23.09 -39.33 2.56
N TRP A 55 -23.83 -39.41 1.46
CA TRP A 55 -23.78 -38.41 0.37
C TRP A 55 -24.85 -37.34 0.48
N SER A 56 -25.89 -37.61 1.27
CA SER A 56 -27.00 -36.70 1.56
C SER A 56 -26.51 -35.37 2.15
N MET A 57 -27.05 -34.25 1.68
CA MET A 57 -26.89 -32.94 2.32
C MET A 57 -27.84 -32.72 3.51
N GLY A 58 -28.70 -33.70 3.81
CA GLY A 58 -29.70 -33.66 4.87
C GLY A 58 -31.09 -33.21 4.40
N TYR A 59 -31.23 -32.76 3.15
CA TYR A 59 -32.50 -32.30 2.55
C TYR A 59 -33.35 -33.43 1.94
N ASP A 60 -32.91 -34.68 1.99
CA ASP A 60 -33.63 -35.87 1.53
C ASP A 60 -33.92 -36.81 2.73
N PRO A 61 -34.60 -36.35 3.80
CA PRO A 61 -34.66 -37.07 5.07
C PRO A 61 -35.24 -38.48 4.89
N TYR A 62 -34.48 -39.48 5.34
CA TYR A 62 -34.91 -40.86 5.39
C TYR A 62 -35.36 -41.22 6.80
N ASP A 63 -34.53 -41.07 7.83
CA ASP A 63 -34.88 -41.45 9.20
C ASP A 63 -34.59 -40.33 10.18
N TYR A 64 -35.66 -39.69 10.65
CA TYR A 64 -35.63 -38.55 11.55
C TYR A 64 -34.87 -38.81 12.87
N TYR A 65 -34.82 -40.06 13.33
CA TYR A 65 -34.20 -40.40 14.62
C TYR A 65 -32.78 -40.98 14.47
N ASP A 66 -32.23 -41.04 13.26
CA ASP A 66 -30.84 -41.47 13.04
C ASP A 66 -29.96 -40.24 12.76
N LEU A 67 -29.21 -39.82 13.78
CA LEU A 67 -28.27 -38.69 13.71
C LEU A 67 -26.87 -39.10 13.24
N GLY A 68 -26.75 -40.27 12.61
CA GLY A 68 -25.48 -40.85 12.19
C GLY A 68 -24.93 -41.86 13.18
N SER A 69 -25.80 -42.63 13.84
CA SER A 69 -25.44 -43.69 14.78
C SER A 69 -25.95 -45.09 14.36
N ILE A 70 -26.84 -45.15 13.37
CA ILE A 70 -27.42 -46.40 12.89
C ILE A 70 -26.91 -46.75 11.48
N GLY A 71 -26.50 -47.99 11.27
CA GLY A 71 -26.01 -48.49 9.98
C GLY A 71 -27.13 -48.71 8.96
N GLN A 72 -27.50 -47.66 8.24
CA GLN A 72 -28.57 -47.69 7.22
C GLN A 72 -28.28 -46.74 6.06
N LYS A 73 -28.89 -47.00 4.89
CA LYS A 73 -28.61 -46.27 3.64
C LYS A 73 -27.11 -46.24 3.26
N GLY A 74 -26.40 -47.33 3.56
CA GLY A 74 -24.99 -47.51 3.17
C GLY A 74 -23.96 -46.80 4.07
N SER A 75 -24.36 -46.23 5.21
CA SER A 75 -23.43 -45.65 6.18
C SER A 75 -23.98 -45.63 7.60
N VAL A 76 -23.07 -45.64 8.59
CA VAL A 76 -23.43 -45.28 9.97
C VAL A 76 -23.56 -43.77 10.07
N ARG A 77 -22.50 -43.03 9.74
CA ARG A 77 -22.49 -41.55 9.77
C ARG A 77 -23.40 -40.92 8.73
N THR A 78 -23.78 -39.66 8.97
CA THR A 78 -24.27 -38.77 7.91
C THR A 78 -23.10 -38.23 7.09
N ARG A 79 -23.39 -37.35 6.11
CA ARG A 79 -22.33 -36.64 5.37
C ARG A 79 -21.39 -35.86 6.28
N PHE A 80 -21.96 -35.24 7.31
CA PHE A 80 -21.28 -34.30 8.19
C PHE A 80 -20.46 -35.00 9.28
N GLY A 81 -20.87 -36.18 9.72
CA GLY A 81 -20.16 -36.98 10.72
C GLY A 81 -21.09 -37.94 11.47
N THR A 82 -20.57 -38.51 12.55
CA THR A 82 -21.32 -39.38 13.47
C THR A 82 -22.12 -38.57 14.49
N GLU A 83 -23.10 -39.20 15.14
CA GLU A 83 -23.86 -38.57 16.23
C GLU A 83 -22.94 -38.10 17.38
N ALA A 84 -21.89 -38.86 17.69
CA ALA A 84 -20.93 -38.48 18.73
C ALA A 84 -20.20 -37.18 18.40
N GLN A 85 -19.77 -37.00 17.14
CA GLN A 85 -19.14 -35.76 16.68
C GLN A 85 -20.13 -34.59 16.67
N LEU A 86 -21.39 -34.82 16.24
CA LEU A 86 -22.45 -33.81 16.29
C LEU A 86 -22.66 -33.30 17.72
N ARG A 87 -22.82 -34.21 18.69
CA ARG A 87 -23.00 -33.85 20.09
C ARG A 87 -21.79 -33.14 20.68
N ALA A 88 -20.58 -33.54 20.30
CA ALA A 88 -19.36 -32.83 20.67
C ALA A 88 -19.32 -31.40 20.11
N ALA A 89 -19.71 -31.21 18.86
CA ALA A 89 -19.79 -29.90 18.23
C ALA A 89 -20.83 -29.00 18.91
N ILE A 90 -22.02 -29.53 19.23
CA ILE A 90 -23.05 -28.82 19.99
C ILE A 90 -22.53 -28.42 21.37
N ALA A 91 -21.87 -29.34 22.09
CA ALA A 91 -21.29 -29.04 23.39
C ALA A 91 -20.24 -27.91 23.30
N GLN A 92 -19.40 -27.91 22.27
CA GLN A 92 -18.41 -26.86 22.03
C GLN A 92 -19.07 -25.51 21.70
N MET A 93 -20.09 -25.49 20.84
CA MET A 93 -20.85 -24.29 20.52
C MET A 93 -21.49 -23.70 21.79
N LYS A 94 -22.16 -24.52 22.60
CA LYS A 94 -22.76 -24.08 23.86
C LYS A 94 -21.72 -23.60 24.88
N THR A 95 -20.57 -24.26 24.96
CA THR A 95 -19.45 -23.83 25.84
C THR A 95 -18.92 -22.45 25.44
N SER A 96 -18.92 -22.14 24.14
CA SER A 96 -18.58 -20.81 23.61
C SER A 96 -19.71 -19.77 23.76
N GLY A 97 -20.87 -20.14 24.31
CA GLY A 97 -22.03 -19.25 24.46
C GLY A 97 -22.90 -19.10 23.22
N LEU A 98 -22.75 -19.99 22.23
CA LEU A 98 -23.59 -20.02 21.03
C LEU A 98 -24.80 -20.92 21.23
N ARG A 99 -25.92 -20.49 20.63
CA ARG A 99 -27.10 -21.32 20.39
C ARG A 99 -26.91 -22.15 19.11
N VAL A 100 -27.56 -23.31 19.08
CA VAL A 100 -27.57 -24.19 17.91
C VAL A 100 -28.95 -24.18 17.28
N MET A 101 -29.00 -23.81 16.01
CA MET A 101 -30.20 -23.88 15.19
C MET A 101 -30.15 -25.13 14.31
N ALA A 102 -31.08 -26.06 14.52
CA ALA A 102 -31.18 -27.27 13.69
C ALA A 102 -31.95 -26.97 12.40
N ASP A 103 -31.42 -27.39 11.25
CA ASP A 103 -32.19 -27.41 10.00
C ASP A 103 -33.19 -28.57 10.03
N VAL A 104 -34.45 -28.27 9.74
CA VAL A 104 -35.58 -29.16 9.92
C VAL A 104 -36.35 -29.26 8.60
N VAL A 105 -36.41 -30.48 8.07
CA VAL A 105 -37.07 -30.80 6.80
C VAL A 105 -38.34 -31.59 7.07
N LEU A 106 -39.48 -30.91 6.99
CA LEU A 106 -40.81 -31.48 7.31
C LEU A 106 -41.63 -31.80 6.07
N ASN A 107 -41.31 -31.18 4.93
CA ASN A 107 -42.11 -31.24 3.71
C ASN A 107 -42.25 -32.66 3.13
N HIS A 108 -41.15 -33.40 3.04
CA HIS A 108 -41.10 -34.68 2.32
C HIS A 108 -40.17 -35.68 3.00
N ARG A 109 -40.21 -36.94 2.55
CA ARG A 109 -39.17 -37.95 2.80
C ARG A 109 -38.70 -38.59 1.51
N ASP A 110 -37.47 -39.09 1.51
CA ASP A 110 -36.89 -39.76 0.35
C ASP A 110 -36.08 -41.03 0.71
N GLY A 111 -35.84 -41.87 -0.28
CA GLY A 111 -35.15 -43.15 -0.14
C GLY A 111 -36.04 -44.25 0.43
N ALA A 112 -37.31 -44.33 0.03
CA ALA A 112 -38.20 -45.42 0.45
C ALA A 112 -37.63 -46.81 0.11
N ASP A 113 -37.94 -47.82 0.92
CA ASP A 113 -37.40 -49.17 0.78
C ASP A 113 -38.24 -50.06 -0.15
N ALA A 114 -39.51 -49.70 -0.35
CA ALA A 114 -40.39 -50.39 -1.29
C ALA A 114 -41.44 -49.46 -1.91
N GLN A 115 -41.98 -49.91 -3.04
CA GLN A 115 -43.14 -49.29 -3.66
C GLN A 115 -44.44 -49.89 -3.11
N SER A 116 -45.49 -49.08 -3.04
CA SER A 116 -46.87 -49.57 -2.88
C SER A 116 -47.80 -48.93 -3.91
N ASN A 117 -48.95 -49.56 -4.13
CA ASN A 117 -50.00 -48.96 -4.96
C ASN A 117 -50.66 -47.81 -4.22
N VAL A 118 -50.68 -46.64 -4.87
CA VAL A 118 -51.49 -45.52 -4.42
C VAL A 118 -52.92 -45.75 -4.88
N ALA A 119 -53.81 -46.00 -3.92
CA ALA A 119 -55.21 -46.33 -4.21
C ALA A 119 -56.01 -45.16 -4.77
N CYS A 120 -55.56 -43.91 -4.54
CA CYS A 120 -56.27 -42.72 -4.94
C CYS A 120 -55.44 -41.81 -5.85
N VAL A 121 -55.93 -41.60 -7.09
CA VAL A 121 -55.29 -40.75 -8.11
C VAL A 121 -56.12 -39.48 -8.27
N PRO A 122 -55.60 -38.30 -7.87
CA PRO A 122 -56.34 -37.06 -7.95
C PRO A 122 -56.67 -36.73 -9.42
N GLY A 123 -57.94 -36.42 -9.71
CA GLY A 123 -58.46 -36.25 -11.08
C GLY A 123 -58.94 -37.53 -11.79
N GLY A 124 -58.81 -38.70 -11.16
CA GLY A 124 -59.26 -39.99 -11.69
C GLY A 124 -58.20 -40.70 -12.54
N GLY A 125 -57.95 -41.99 -12.25
CA GLY A 125 -56.94 -42.81 -12.93
C GLY A 125 -56.79 -44.19 -12.30
N ALA A 126 -56.01 -45.07 -12.94
CA ALA A 126 -55.66 -46.37 -12.37
C ALA A 126 -54.59 -46.20 -11.27
N PRO A 127 -54.63 -47.01 -10.18
CA PRO A 127 -53.58 -47.03 -9.18
C PRO A 127 -52.19 -47.18 -9.83
N PHE A 128 -51.20 -46.46 -9.31
CA PHE A 128 -49.82 -46.54 -9.76
C PHE A 128 -48.89 -46.82 -8.58
N LEU A 129 -47.71 -47.37 -8.88
CA LEU A 129 -46.69 -47.66 -7.88
C LEU A 129 -45.96 -46.38 -7.48
N LYS A 130 -45.85 -46.14 -6.17
CA LYS A 130 -45.13 -45.00 -5.57
C LYS A 130 -44.16 -45.51 -4.52
N TRP A 131 -42.97 -44.91 -4.45
CA TRP A 131 -41.93 -45.20 -3.45
C TRP A 131 -42.29 -44.59 -2.09
N ASN A 132 -43.24 -45.18 -1.36
CA ASN A 132 -43.83 -44.60 -0.14
C ASN A 132 -43.85 -45.57 1.06
N VAL A 133 -43.09 -46.67 0.99
CA VAL A 133 -42.92 -47.61 2.11
C VAL A 133 -41.49 -47.50 2.63
N PHE A 134 -41.35 -47.05 3.86
CA PHE A 134 -40.10 -46.86 4.56
C PHE A 134 -39.98 -47.91 5.68
N ASN A 135 -38.77 -48.35 5.99
CA ASN A 135 -38.46 -49.27 7.07
C ASN A 135 -37.24 -48.76 7.87
N PRO A 136 -37.32 -47.54 8.45
CA PRO A 136 -36.21 -46.96 9.19
C PRO A 136 -35.84 -47.85 10.37
N LEU A 137 -34.54 -48.06 10.61
CA LEU A 137 -34.08 -48.93 11.69
C LEU A 137 -34.31 -48.30 13.07
N SER A 138 -34.57 -46.99 13.17
CA SER A 138 -35.03 -46.37 14.41
C SER A 138 -36.39 -46.91 14.87
N GLY A 139 -37.29 -47.25 13.93
CA GLY A 139 -38.65 -47.70 14.22
C GLY A 139 -39.58 -46.66 14.85
N ARG A 140 -39.21 -45.36 14.84
CA ARG A 140 -39.89 -44.30 15.63
C ARG A 140 -40.77 -43.34 14.84
N PHE A 141 -40.91 -43.51 13.52
CA PHE A 141 -41.72 -42.65 12.67
C PHE A 141 -42.64 -43.47 11.73
N PRO A 142 -43.90 -43.07 11.48
CA PRO A 142 -44.79 -43.75 10.55
C PRO A 142 -44.17 -43.96 9.17
N ALA A 143 -44.21 -45.19 8.68
CA ALA A 143 -43.38 -45.61 7.56
C ALA A 143 -44.20 -46.29 6.43
N GLY A 144 -45.53 -46.23 6.52
CA GLY A 144 -46.44 -46.82 5.54
C GLY A 144 -47.04 -45.81 4.56
N PRO A 145 -47.76 -46.29 3.52
CA PRO A 145 -48.32 -45.46 2.45
C PRO A 145 -49.27 -44.36 2.91
N ASN A 146 -49.96 -44.55 4.04
CA ASN A 146 -50.90 -43.57 4.59
C ASN A 146 -50.22 -42.36 5.23
N ALA A 147 -48.89 -42.37 5.39
CA ALA A 147 -48.14 -41.23 5.90
C ALA A 147 -47.81 -40.19 4.81
N PHE A 148 -48.19 -40.42 3.55
CA PHE A 148 -47.80 -39.60 2.40
C PHE A 148 -48.98 -39.29 1.49
N HIS A 149 -48.96 -38.14 0.80
CA HIS A 149 -49.97 -37.80 -0.22
C HIS A 149 -49.62 -38.36 -1.60
N SER A 150 -50.58 -38.71 -2.46
CA SER A 150 -51.94 -39.06 -2.07
C SER A 150 -51.98 -40.45 -1.43
N ASN A 151 -52.98 -40.70 -0.59
CA ASN A 151 -53.28 -42.00 0.01
C ASN A 151 -54.79 -42.29 -0.01
N THR A 152 -55.23 -43.37 0.64
CA THR A 152 -56.66 -43.76 0.65
C THR A 152 -57.57 -42.78 1.38
N THR A 153 -57.01 -42.00 2.29
CA THR A 153 -57.75 -41.07 3.16
C THR A 153 -57.64 -39.63 2.65
N HIS A 154 -56.47 -39.24 2.10
CA HIS A 154 -56.18 -37.93 1.53
C HIS A 154 -55.81 -38.04 0.06
N CYS A 155 -56.74 -37.66 -0.80
CA CYS A 155 -56.65 -37.77 -2.25
C CYS A 155 -56.70 -36.41 -2.96
N ASP A 156 -56.49 -35.36 -2.22
CA ASP A 156 -56.33 -33.99 -2.70
C ASP A 156 -54.87 -33.71 -3.07
N PHE A 157 -54.68 -32.78 -4.01
CA PHE A 157 -53.41 -32.15 -4.33
C PHE A 157 -53.66 -30.65 -4.29
N ASP A 158 -53.72 -30.09 -3.08
CA ASP A 158 -53.88 -28.66 -2.87
C ASP A 158 -52.50 -27.99 -2.96
N ALA A 159 -52.08 -27.70 -4.20
CA ALA A 159 -50.86 -26.94 -4.45
C ALA A 159 -51.00 -25.51 -3.84
N PRO A 160 -49.94 -24.96 -3.25
CA PRO A 160 -48.57 -25.49 -3.23
C PRO A 160 -48.23 -26.42 -2.05
N TYR A 161 -49.17 -26.77 -1.17
CA TYR A 161 -48.85 -27.43 0.11
C TYR A 161 -48.83 -28.97 0.05
N HIS A 162 -49.61 -29.58 -0.85
CA HIS A 162 -49.69 -31.04 -0.96
C HIS A 162 -49.03 -31.54 -2.27
N ASP A 163 -47.96 -30.88 -2.70
CA ASP A 163 -47.20 -31.27 -3.88
C ASP A 163 -45.94 -32.06 -3.48
N ALA A 164 -45.43 -32.88 -4.40
CA ALA A 164 -44.26 -33.73 -4.17
C ALA A 164 -43.02 -33.27 -4.97
N PRO A 165 -42.55 -32.02 -4.80
CA PRO A 165 -41.49 -31.44 -5.65
C PRO A 165 -40.10 -32.04 -5.36
N PHE A 166 -39.85 -32.53 -4.14
CA PHE A 166 -38.52 -32.96 -3.69
C PHE A 166 -38.46 -34.42 -3.20
N GLY A 167 -39.61 -35.07 -3.02
CA GLY A 167 -39.69 -36.42 -2.47
C GLY A 167 -41.13 -36.83 -2.20
N GLN A 168 -41.33 -37.83 -1.36
CA GLN A 168 -42.66 -38.22 -0.92
C GLN A 168 -43.24 -37.17 0.03
N ASP A 169 -44.18 -36.39 -0.48
CA ASP A 169 -44.94 -35.41 0.30
C ASP A 169 -45.62 -36.04 1.52
N ILE A 170 -45.41 -35.44 2.69
CA ILE A 170 -45.90 -35.95 3.97
C ILE A 170 -47.37 -35.58 4.16
N CYS A 171 -48.18 -36.57 4.54
CA CYS A 171 -49.57 -36.35 4.93
C CYS A 171 -49.67 -36.12 6.44
N TYR A 172 -49.90 -34.86 6.83
CA TYR A 172 -49.95 -34.43 8.24
C TYR A 172 -51.28 -34.80 8.92
N PHE A 173 -52.40 -34.74 8.19
CA PHE A 173 -53.74 -34.79 8.75
C PHE A 173 -54.39 -36.19 8.69
N HIS A 174 -55.36 -36.48 9.56
CA HIS A 174 -56.06 -37.76 9.61
C HIS A 174 -57.34 -37.81 8.73
N ASP A 175 -58.13 -36.72 8.66
CA ASP A 175 -59.40 -36.62 7.91
C ASP A 175 -59.35 -35.47 6.87
N TYR A 176 -60.27 -35.44 5.89
CA TYR A 176 -60.44 -34.27 5.00
C TYR A 176 -60.68 -33.00 5.84
N ASP A 177 -59.94 -31.94 5.49
CA ASP A 177 -59.90 -30.61 6.12
C ASP A 177 -58.85 -30.38 7.21
N ARG A 178 -58.32 -29.14 7.17
CA ARG A 178 -57.48 -28.40 8.12
C ARG A 178 -58.15 -28.22 9.50
N VAL A 179 -58.80 -29.25 10.01
CA VAL A 179 -59.62 -29.22 11.22
C VAL A 179 -58.96 -30.11 12.26
N LEU A 180 -58.44 -29.48 13.31
CA LEU A 180 -58.02 -30.16 14.53
C LEU A 180 -59.24 -30.89 15.12
N ASP A 181 -59.11 -32.18 15.44
CA ASP A 181 -60.21 -32.99 16.00
C ASP A 181 -60.77 -32.34 17.28
N PRO A 182 -61.99 -31.76 17.26
CA PRO A 182 -62.56 -31.08 18.42
C PRO A 182 -62.99 -32.06 19.54
N SER A 183 -62.96 -33.37 19.28
CA SER A 183 -63.25 -34.45 20.22
C SER A 183 -62.00 -35.10 20.82
N ALA A 184 -60.81 -34.77 20.31
CA ALA A 184 -59.56 -35.13 20.96
C ALA A 184 -59.60 -34.62 22.41
N PRO A 185 -59.20 -35.44 23.40
CA PRO A 185 -59.28 -35.04 24.79
C PRO A 185 -58.49 -33.75 24.96
N ASN A 186 -59.21 -32.67 25.23
CA ASN A 186 -58.67 -31.32 25.26
C ASN A 186 -57.93 -31.15 26.60
N ASN A 187 -56.81 -31.86 26.75
CA ASN A 187 -55.87 -31.73 27.86
C ASN A 187 -55.10 -30.41 27.77
N GLY A 188 -55.37 -29.61 26.74
CA GLY A 188 -54.68 -28.38 26.48
C GLY A 188 -53.31 -28.64 25.88
N TRP A 189 -53.07 -28.06 24.72
CA TRP A 189 -51.77 -27.99 24.08
C TRP A 189 -50.69 -27.58 25.09
N TYR A 190 -49.74 -28.50 25.24
CA TYR A 190 -48.35 -28.32 25.63
C TYR A 190 -47.63 -29.68 25.71
N HIS A 191 -48.28 -30.79 26.11
CA HIS A 191 -47.69 -32.16 26.08
C HIS A 191 -48.73 -33.31 26.01
N GLY A 192 -49.81 -33.16 25.21
CA GLY A 192 -50.82 -34.19 24.92
C GLY A 192 -50.85 -34.60 23.43
N GLN A 193 -51.69 -35.57 23.05
CA GLN A 193 -51.91 -35.96 21.64
C GLN A 193 -52.67 -34.83 20.92
N GLN A 194 -52.17 -34.39 19.76
CA GLN A 194 -52.69 -33.19 19.08
C GLN A 194 -53.92 -33.45 18.22
N GLY A 195 -54.19 -34.72 17.89
CA GLY A 195 -55.35 -35.08 17.07
C GLY A 195 -55.24 -34.60 15.63
N MET A 196 -54.02 -34.24 15.17
CA MET A 196 -53.76 -33.89 13.77
C MET A 196 -53.69 -35.14 12.91
N GLY A 197 -53.00 -36.18 13.39
CA GLY A 197 -52.80 -37.45 12.69
C GLY A 197 -51.52 -38.13 13.15
N ALA A 198 -51.40 -39.44 12.93
CA ALA A 198 -50.26 -40.22 13.43
C ALA A 198 -48.90 -39.69 12.92
N THR A 199 -48.87 -39.17 11.69
CA THR A 199 -47.68 -38.59 11.07
C THR A 199 -47.30 -37.25 11.69
N ALA A 200 -48.25 -36.29 11.77
CA ALA A 200 -48.02 -34.99 12.39
C ALA A 200 -47.65 -35.10 13.87
N ASP A 201 -48.36 -35.94 14.64
CA ASP A 201 -48.06 -36.19 16.05
C ASP A 201 -46.63 -36.74 16.22
N SER A 202 -46.17 -37.59 15.29
CA SER A 202 -44.81 -38.13 15.29
C SER A 202 -43.76 -37.08 14.94
N LEU A 203 -44.06 -36.14 14.04
CA LEU A 203 -43.18 -35.00 13.71
C LEU A 203 -43.07 -34.01 14.88
N VAL A 204 -44.16 -33.77 15.62
CA VAL A 204 -44.13 -32.96 16.86
C VAL A 204 -43.28 -33.65 17.92
N ALA A 205 -43.46 -34.97 18.12
CA ALA A 205 -42.64 -35.73 19.05
C ALA A 205 -41.15 -35.73 18.66
N TRP A 206 -40.85 -35.80 17.36
CA TRP A 206 -39.48 -35.67 16.86
C TRP A 206 -38.91 -34.27 17.05
N GLY A 207 -39.69 -33.22 16.77
CA GLY A 207 -39.28 -31.84 17.00
C GLY A 207 -38.88 -31.60 18.46
N ARG A 208 -39.71 -32.03 19.41
CA ARG A 208 -39.37 -32.01 20.84
C ARG A 208 -38.12 -32.80 21.15
N TRP A 209 -37.95 -33.97 20.55
CA TRP A 209 -36.74 -34.79 20.73
C TRP A 209 -35.48 -34.08 20.21
N ILE A 210 -35.53 -33.35 19.09
CA ILE A 210 -34.40 -32.53 18.63
C ILE A 210 -34.08 -31.39 19.61
N MET A 211 -35.09 -30.77 20.22
CA MET A 211 -34.85 -29.73 21.24
C MET A 211 -34.27 -30.34 22.54
N ASP A 212 -34.93 -31.35 23.09
CA ASP A 212 -34.63 -31.90 24.42
C ASP A 212 -33.44 -32.87 24.43
N ASP A 213 -33.33 -33.75 23.43
CA ASP A 213 -32.33 -34.83 23.40
C ASP A 213 -31.08 -34.44 22.62
N LEU A 214 -31.23 -33.89 21.41
CA LEU A 214 -30.07 -33.38 20.67
C LEU A 214 -29.53 -32.09 21.33
N GLY A 215 -30.41 -31.30 21.95
CA GLY A 215 -30.04 -30.04 22.59
C GLY A 215 -29.99 -28.88 21.60
N ALA A 216 -30.82 -28.87 20.56
CA ALA A 216 -31.00 -27.67 19.74
C ALA A 216 -31.69 -26.56 20.56
N ASP A 217 -31.40 -25.30 20.23
CA ASP A 217 -31.97 -24.13 20.90
C ASP A 217 -32.97 -23.38 20.00
N GLU A 218 -32.80 -23.50 18.68
CA GLU A 218 -33.59 -22.82 17.64
C GLU A 218 -33.79 -23.77 16.44
N VAL A 219 -34.69 -23.44 15.50
CA VAL A 219 -34.91 -24.25 14.28
C VAL A 219 -34.95 -23.40 13.02
N ARG A 220 -34.38 -23.92 11.93
CA ARG A 220 -34.61 -23.42 10.57
C ARG A 220 -35.52 -24.42 9.87
N LEU A 221 -36.58 -23.93 9.24
CA LEU A 221 -37.63 -24.73 8.62
C LEU A 221 -37.46 -24.66 7.10
N ASP A 222 -37.15 -25.81 6.52
CA ASP A 222 -36.94 -25.99 5.09
C ASP A 222 -38.25 -25.95 4.31
N ALA A 223 -38.21 -25.32 3.13
CA ALA A 223 -39.25 -25.40 2.11
C ALA A 223 -40.67 -25.09 2.61
N ILE A 224 -40.82 -24.14 3.54
CA ILE A 224 -42.10 -23.92 4.24
C ILE A 224 -43.25 -23.49 3.32
N LYS A 225 -42.96 -22.92 2.15
CA LYS A 225 -44.00 -22.61 1.15
C LYS A 225 -44.76 -23.86 0.65
N HIS A 226 -44.19 -25.04 0.87
CA HIS A 226 -44.77 -26.34 0.54
C HIS A 226 -45.38 -27.03 1.77
N ILE A 227 -45.45 -26.38 2.93
CA ILE A 227 -46.01 -26.94 4.15
C ILE A 227 -47.26 -26.15 4.50
N ASP A 228 -48.36 -26.84 4.79
CA ASP A 228 -49.61 -26.18 5.18
C ASP A 228 -49.41 -25.39 6.50
N PRO A 229 -49.71 -24.07 6.53
CA PRO A 229 -49.62 -23.26 7.75
C PRO A 229 -50.38 -23.84 8.95
N ALA A 230 -51.48 -24.58 8.70
CA ALA A 230 -52.30 -25.20 9.74
C ALA A 230 -51.59 -26.36 10.46
N PHE A 231 -50.56 -26.95 9.85
CA PHE A 231 -49.66 -27.89 10.54
C PHE A 231 -48.44 -27.16 11.12
N LEU A 232 -47.88 -26.20 10.39
CA LEU A 232 -46.63 -25.56 10.80
C LEU A 232 -46.79 -24.75 12.11
N ALA A 233 -47.88 -23.99 12.26
CA ALA A 233 -48.16 -23.20 13.45
C ALA A 233 -48.20 -24.05 14.75
N PRO A 234 -49.00 -25.13 14.84
CA PRO A 234 -48.98 -25.99 16.02
C PRO A 234 -47.65 -26.73 16.22
N TRP A 235 -46.91 -27.04 15.13
CA TRP A 235 -45.62 -27.71 15.26
C TRP A 235 -44.59 -26.81 15.95
N VAL A 236 -44.47 -25.53 15.57
CA VAL A 236 -43.49 -24.61 16.18
C VAL A 236 -43.80 -24.31 17.64
N VAL A 237 -45.09 -24.16 17.99
CA VAL A 237 -45.55 -23.90 19.37
C VAL A 237 -45.20 -25.04 20.32
N GLU A 238 -45.23 -26.28 19.84
CA GLU A 238 -45.09 -27.48 20.68
C GLU A 238 -43.66 -27.99 20.88
N LEU A 239 -42.66 -27.28 20.34
CA LEU A 239 -41.27 -27.72 20.36
C LEU A 239 -40.63 -27.74 21.76
N SER A 240 -41.01 -26.83 22.66
CA SER A 240 -40.36 -26.71 23.97
C SER A 240 -41.31 -26.26 25.07
N SER A 241 -41.24 -26.87 26.27
CA SER A 241 -42.11 -26.63 27.43
C SER A 241 -42.09 -25.16 27.90
N GLY A 242 -43.20 -24.45 27.74
CA GLY A 242 -43.42 -23.15 28.35
C GLY A 242 -42.91 -21.93 27.58
N GLU A 243 -42.14 -22.06 26.49
CA GLU A 243 -41.73 -20.96 25.57
C GLU A 243 -41.53 -21.50 24.14
N GLN A 244 -41.97 -20.79 23.09
CA GLN A 244 -41.69 -21.21 21.71
C GLN A 244 -40.23 -20.88 21.38
N PRO A 245 -39.41 -21.80 20.84
CA PRO A 245 -38.08 -21.45 20.38
C PRO A 245 -38.15 -20.51 19.17
N PHE A 246 -37.03 -19.83 18.89
CA PHE A 246 -36.91 -19.05 17.66
C PHE A 246 -36.96 -20.00 16.45
N ALA A 247 -37.90 -19.73 15.54
CA ALA A 247 -38.11 -20.49 14.32
C ALA A 247 -37.89 -19.59 13.11
N LEU A 248 -37.14 -20.08 12.13
CA LEU A 248 -36.79 -19.36 10.91
C LEU A 248 -37.27 -20.13 9.67
N GLY A 249 -38.27 -19.59 8.97
CA GLY A 249 -38.83 -20.14 7.75
C GLY A 249 -38.07 -19.77 6.48
N GLU A 250 -37.79 -20.76 5.64
CA GLU A 250 -37.35 -20.56 4.26
C GLU A 250 -38.55 -20.60 3.30
N ASN A 251 -39.14 -19.44 3.07
CA ASN A 251 -40.13 -19.24 2.01
C ASN A 251 -39.45 -18.52 0.84
N TRP A 252 -38.93 -19.30 -0.11
CA TRP A 252 -38.33 -18.72 -1.30
C TRP A 252 -39.40 -18.29 -2.30
N SER A 253 -39.83 -17.04 -2.17
CA SER A 253 -40.91 -16.45 -2.97
C SER A 253 -40.81 -14.92 -3.04
N SER A 254 -41.83 -14.25 -3.59
CA SER A 254 -41.89 -12.79 -3.58
C SER A 254 -42.13 -12.24 -2.16
N THR A 255 -41.70 -11.01 -1.89
CA THR A 255 -41.90 -10.33 -0.59
C THR A 255 -43.36 -10.41 -0.11
N GLY A 256 -44.32 -10.21 -1.00
CA GLY A 256 -45.75 -10.27 -0.66
C GLY A 256 -46.24 -11.68 -0.30
N GLU A 257 -45.75 -12.72 -0.99
CA GLU A 257 -46.10 -14.11 -0.69
C GLU A 257 -45.48 -14.58 0.62
N ILE A 258 -44.25 -14.14 0.93
CA ILE A 258 -43.60 -14.41 2.21
C ILE A 258 -44.39 -13.80 3.37
N ILE A 259 -44.77 -12.52 3.27
CA ILE A 259 -45.57 -11.82 4.29
C ILE A 259 -46.95 -12.49 4.43
N ALA A 260 -47.59 -12.88 3.31
CA ALA A 260 -48.88 -13.56 3.36
C ALA A 260 -48.79 -14.91 4.09
N TYR A 261 -47.76 -15.72 3.82
CA TYR A 261 -47.54 -16.99 4.51
C TYR A 261 -47.22 -16.79 5.99
N HIS A 262 -46.34 -15.84 6.31
CA HIS A 262 -46.03 -15.45 7.70
C HIS A 262 -47.31 -15.16 8.49
N ASN A 263 -48.14 -14.27 7.96
CA ASN A 263 -49.39 -13.87 8.60
C ASN A 263 -50.37 -15.05 8.74
N GLN A 264 -50.37 -16.02 7.81
CA GLN A 264 -51.20 -17.22 7.93
C GLN A 264 -50.74 -18.12 9.08
N VAL A 265 -49.43 -18.28 9.29
CA VAL A 265 -48.90 -19.05 10.42
C VAL A 265 -49.20 -18.35 11.74
N GLU A 266 -48.91 -17.05 11.85
CA GLU A 266 -49.11 -16.31 13.11
C GLU A 266 -50.59 -16.07 13.46
N SER A 267 -51.47 -15.96 12.46
CA SER A 267 -52.92 -15.81 12.69
C SER A 267 -53.62 -17.13 13.02
N PHE A 268 -52.91 -18.26 13.03
CA PHE A 268 -53.50 -19.55 13.38
C PHE A 268 -53.84 -19.59 14.89
N ASN A 269 -55.14 -19.55 15.16
CA ASN A 269 -55.77 -19.13 16.41
C ASN A 269 -55.54 -20.04 17.64
N SER A 270 -55.11 -19.39 18.73
CA SER A 270 -55.14 -19.72 20.18
C SER A 270 -56.33 -20.49 20.80
N THR A 271 -57.35 -20.89 20.03
CA THR A 271 -58.58 -21.54 20.56
C THR A 271 -58.37 -23.03 20.89
N PHE A 272 -57.27 -23.62 20.43
CA PHE A 272 -56.90 -25.00 20.74
C PHE A 272 -55.84 -25.02 21.85
N GLY A 273 -56.30 -25.14 23.10
CA GLY A 273 -55.48 -25.50 24.26
C GLY A 273 -55.53 -24.54 25.44
N SER A 274 -55.31 -25.06 26.65
CA SER A 274 -55.34 -24.28 27.90
C SER A 274 -54.07 -23.45 28.07
N GLY A 275 -54.00 -22.26 27.45
CA GLY A 275 -52.90 -21.32 27.67
C GLY A 275 -52.61 -20.34 26.53
N GLY A 276 -53.16 -20.56 25.32
CA GLY A 276 -53.16 -19.64 24.18
C GLY A 276 -51.83 -18.93 23.89
N LYS A 277 -50.95 -19.54 23.09
CA LYS A 277 -49.78 -18.87 22.53
C LYS A 277 -49.91 -18.73 21.03
N ASP A 278 -49.71 -17.53 20.53
CA ASP A 278 -49.63 -17.27 19.10
C ASP A 278 -48.32 -17.87 18.57
N ALA A 279 -48.40 -18.55 17.42
CA ALA A 279 -47.19 -18.99 16.73
C ALA A 279 -46.44 -17.76 16.24
N ASN A 280 -45.11 -17.76 16.35
CA ASN A 280 -44.27 -16.71 15.80
C ASN A 280 -43.16 -17.34 14.94
N MET A 281 -42.83 -16.73 13.80
CA MET A 281 -41.78 -17.29 12.94
C MET A 281 -41.12 -16.20 12.13
N ALA A 282 -39.79 -16.11 12.22
CA ALA A 282 -39.02 -15.23 11.36
C ALA A 282 -38.88 -15.78 9.95
N MET A 283 -38.62 -14.91 8.97
CA MET A 283 -38.51 -15.25 7.55
C MET A 283 -37.17 -14.80 6.96
N PHE A 284 -36.61 -15.63 6.08
CA PHE A 284 -35.48 -15.21 5.24
C PHE A 284 -35.90 -14.13 4.23
N ASP A 285 -35.13 -13.05 4.15
CA ASP A 285 -35.41 -11.92 3.28
C ASP A 285 -34.85 -12.10 1.86
N PHE A 286 -35.50 -12.96 1.07
CA PHE A 286 -35.15 -13.16 -0.34
C PHE A 286 -35.33 -11.88 -1.19
N GLY A 287 -36.29 -11.04 -0.83
CA GLY A 287 -36.54 -9.76 -1.52
C GLY A 287 -35.34 -8.82 -1.44
N LEU A 288 -34.80 -8.63 -0.22
CA LEU A 288 -33.58 -7.85 -0.03
C LEU A 288 -32.39 -8.53 -0.71
N ARG A 289 -32.23 -9.85 -0.57
CA ARG A 289 -31.13 -10.59 -1.18
C ARG A 289 -31.04 -10.36 -2.69
N TYR A 290 -32.17 -10.38 -3.40
CA TYR A 290 -32.19 -10.14 -4.84
C TYR A 290 -31.84 -8.70 -5.22
N ALA A 291 -32.31 -7.72 -4.46
CA ALA A 291 -31.89 -6.33 -4.63
C ALA A 291 -30.38 -6.17 -4.43
N LEU A 292 -29.81 -6.83 -3.40
CA LEU A 292 -28.37 -6.83 -3.15
C LEU A 292 -27.57 -7.52 -4.26
N ARG A 293 -28.08 -8.62 -4.82
CA ARG A 293 -27.47 -9.29 -5.98
C ARG A 293 -27.41 -8.35 -7.18
N ASP A 294 -28.52 -7.70 -7.51
CA ASP A 294 -28.59 -6.81 -8.68
C ASP A 294 -27.71 -5.57 -8.50
N MET A 295 -27.68 -5.00 -7.28
CA MET A 295 -26.73 -3.93 -6.92
C MET A 295 -25.27 -4.39 -7.11
N ALA A 296 -24.91 -5.52 -6.51
CA ALA A 296 -23.52 -5.94 -6.42
C ALA A 296 -22.96 -6.48 -7.75
N ASN A 297 -23.79 -7.16 -8.55
CA ASN A 297 -23.42 -7.68 -9.88
C ASN A 297 -23.67 -6.69 -11.02
N GLY A 298 -24.46 -5.63 -10.80
CA GLY A 298 -24.91 -4.70 -11.84
C GLY A 298 -23.84 -3.71 -12.34
N GLY A 299 -22.69 -3.61 -11.68
CA GLY A 299 -21.56 -2.79 -12.14
C GLY A 299 -21.86 -1.29 -12.27
N GLY A 300 -22.82 -0.74 -11.50
CA GLY A 300 -23.26 0.66 -11.58
C GLY A 300 -24.51 0.89 -12.43
N SER A 301 -25.23 -0.16 -12.83
CA SER A 301 -26.49 -0.05 -13.60
C SER A 301 -27.75 -0.22 -12.76
N TYR A 302 -27.60 -0.56 -11.48
CA TYR A 302 -28.72 -0.74 -10.57
C TYR A 302 -29.16 0.63 -10.05
N ASP A 303 -30.45 0.97 -10.16
CA ASP A 303 -30.95 2.21 -9.53
C ASP A 303 -31.00 2.02 -8.01
N MET A 304 -30.01 2.62 -7.34
CA MET A 304 -29.77 2.54 -5.90
C MET A 304 -30.95 3.00 -5.06
N GLN A 305 -31.88 3.80 -5.60
CA GLN A 305 -33.11 4.18 -4.89
C GLN A 305 -34.06 3.00 -4.66
N ASN A 306 -33.94 1.91 -5.43
CA ASN A 306 -34.77 0.72 -5.23
C ASN A 306 -34.51 0.04 -3.89
N LEU A 307 -33.35 0.29 -3.24
CA LEU A 307 -33.08 -0.19 -1.89
C LEU A 307 -33.98 0.45 -0.82
N ASN A 308 -34.61 1.59 -1.10
CA ASN A 308 -35.48 2.27 -0.13
C ASN A 308 -36.76 1.49 0.23
N GLY A 309 -37.17 0.57 -0.65
CA GLY A 309 -38.32 -0.31 -0.42
C GLY A 309 -37.98 -1.79 -0.53
N ALA A 310 -36.70 -2.16 -0.53
CA ALA A 310 -36.28 -3.54 -0.75
C ALA A 310 -36.39 -4.38 0.53
N GLY A 311 -36.99 -5.57 0.39
CA GLY A 311 -37.03 -6.58 1.45
C GLY A 311 -38.29 -6.58 2.32
N LEU A 312 -38.31 -7.51 3.28
CA LEU A 312 -39.47 -7.81 4.13
C LEU A 312 -39.73 -6.70 5.16
N HIS A 313 -38.68 -6.14 5.73
CA HIS A 313 -38.80 -5.09 6.75
C HIS A 313 -39.48 -3.83 6.15
N PHE A 314 -38.97 -3.33 5.02
CA PHE A 314 -39.61 -2.20 4.32
C PHE A 314 -40.93 -2.61 3.61
N GLY A 315 -41.21 -3.91 3.50
CA GLY A 315 -42.50 -4.47 3.11
C GLY A 315 -43.56 -4.47 4.22
N GLY A 316 -43.20 -4.08 5.45
CA GLY A 316 -44.12 -3.95 6.58
C GLY A 316 -44.08 -5.08 7.61
N LEU A 317 -43.10 -5.99 7.51
CA LEU A 317 -42.87 -7.02 8.54
C LEU A 317 -42.06 -6.44 9.71
N ASP A 318 -42.34 -6.92 10.93
CA ASP A 318 -41.56 -6.54 12.11
C ASP A 318 -40.08 -6.94 11.89
N PRO A 319 -39.11 -6.04 12.11
CA PRO A 319 -37.70 -6.36 11.92
C PRO A 319 -37.23 -7.58 12.73
N PHE A 320 -37.83 -7.90 13.88
CA PHE A 320 -37.46 -9.07 14.68
C PHE A 320 -37.84 -10.41 14.02
N ASP A 321 -38.82 -10.38 13.11
CA ASP A 321 -39.27 -11.49 12.27
C ASP A 321 -38.56 -11.52 10.91
N VAL A 322 -37.54 -10.66 10.70
CA VAL A 322 -36.77 -10.61 9.45
C VAL A 322 -35.34 -11.11 9.67
N VAL A 323 -34.96 -12.09 8.86
CA VAL A 323 -33.58 -12.61 8.77
C VAL A 323 -33.00 -12.22 7.41
N THR A 324 -32.09 -11.26 7.42
CA THR A 324 -31.39 -10.81 6.21
C THR A 324 -30.17 -11.68 5.94
N PHE A 325 -29.83 -11.89 4.66
CA PHE A 325 -28.66 -12.66 4.26
C PHE A 325 -28.14 -12.20 2.90
N VAL A 326 -26.86 -12.46 2.61
CA VAL A 326 -26.25 -12.14 1.30
C VAL A 326 -26.29 -13.37 0.39
N GLU A 327 -25.85 -14.52 0.92
CA GLU A 327 -25.82 -15.80 0.23
C GLU A 327 -26.23 -16.93 1.18
N ASN A 328 -26.61 -18.07 0.60
CA ASN A 328 -26.83 -19.31 1.32
C ASN A 328 -26.41 -20.50 0.42
N HIS A 329 -26.71 -21.72 0.87
CA HIS A 329 -26.33 -22.95 0.19
C HIS A 329 -27.06 -23.20 -1.13
N ASP A 330 -28.17 -22.49 -1.40
CA ASP A 330 -28.91 -22.64 -2.63
C ASP A 330 -28.63 -21.53 -3.62
N VAL A 331 -28.46 -20.29 -3.20
CA VAL A 331 -28.15 -19.22 -4.16
C VAL A 331 -26.68 -19.22 -4.59
N ASP A 332 -25.76 -19.61 -3.71
CA ASP A 332 -24.34 -19.78 -4.04
C ASP A 332 -23.90 -21.25 -4.02
N ARG A 333 -24.01 -21.83 -5.21
CA ARG A 333 -23.44 -23.14 -5.58
C ARG A 333 -22.27 -23.03 -6.56
N VAL A 334 -21.47 -21.96 -6.46
CA VAL A 334 -20.20 -21.87 -7.20
C VAL A 334 -19.30 -23.04 -6.81
N GLY A 335 -18.85 -23.83 -7.77
CA GLY A 335 -18.05 -25.01 -7.49
C GLY A 335 -17.67 -25.79 -8.73
N TRP A 336 -17.35 -27.06 -8.54
CA TRP A 336 -17.12 -27.99 -9.65
C TRP A 336 -18.46 -28.55 -10.12
N GLN A 337 -18.84 -28.22 -11.36
CA GLN A 337 -20.03 -28.74 -12.02
C GLN A 337 -19.66 -29.79 -13.07
N GLY A 338 -20.58 -30.70 -13.38
CA GLY A 338 -20.43 -31.63 -14.50
C GLY A 338 -20.22 -30.87 -15.81
N ALA A 339 -19.31 -31.35 -16.64
CA ALA A 339 -18.98 -30.77 -17.94
C ALA A 339 -18.81 -31.88 -18.97
N ASP A 340 -19.08 -31.55 -20.24
CA ASP A 340 -18.56 -32.38 -21.33
C ASP A 340 -17.02 -32.32 -21.30
N CYS A 341 -16.36 -33.47 -21.44
CA CYS A 341 -14.89 -33.57 -21.43
C CYS A 341 -14.21 -32.77 -22.55
N SER A 342 -14.96 -32.36 -23.57
CA SER A 342 -14.47 -31.50 -24.66
C SER A 342 -14.52 -30.01 -24.34
N GLU A 343 -15.15 -29.60 -23.23
CA GLU A 343 -15.27 -28.19 -22.87
C GLU A 343 -13.94 -27.61 -22.35
N PRO A 344 -13.58 -26.36 -22.70
CA PRO A 344 -12.39 -25.70 -22.18
C PRO A 344 -12.42 -25.61 -20.65
N GLY A 345 -11.34 -26.07 -20.00
CA GLY A 345 -11.22 -26.07 -18.54
C GLY A 345 -11.90 -27.26 -17.84
N ALA A 346 -12.49 -28.20 -18.58
CA ALA A 346 -12.99 -29.45 -18.02
C ALA A 346 -11.84 -30.40 -17.64
N VAL A 347 -11.95 -31.01 -16.46
CA VAL A 347 -11.01 -31.96 -15.88
C VAL A 347 -11.71 -33.31 -15.76
N GLN A 348 -11.11 -34.35 -16.35
CA GLN A 348 -11.62 -35.71 -16.23
C GLN A 348 -11.35 -36.27 -14.82
N THR A 349 -12.41 -36.67 -14.14
CA THR A 349 -12.42 -37.29 -12.81
C THR A 349 -13.12 -38.65 -12.91
N GLY A 350 -12.34 -39.71 -13.15
CA GLY A 350 -12.88 -41.05 -13.42
C GLY A 350 -13.60 -41.11 -14.77
N SER A 351 -14.88 -41.50 -14.76
CA SER A 351 -15.74 -41.57 -15.95
C SER A 351 -16.52 -40.30 -16.25
N THR A 352 -16.35 -39.24 -15.44
CA THR A 352 -17.04 -37.95 -15.58
C THR A 352 -16.02 -36.84 -15.78
N CYS A 353 -16.45 -35.73 -16.39
CA CYS A 353 -15.66 -34.52 -16.46
C CYS A 353 -16.33 -33.41 -15.66
N VAL A 354 -15.52 -32.56 -15.03
CA VAL A 354 -15.99 -31.45 -14.21
C VAL A 354 -15.24 -30.18 -14.56
N LYS A 355 -15.89 -29.02 -14.48
CA LYS A 355 -15.24 -27.71 -14.63
C LYS A 355 -15.70 -26.75 -13.52
N PRO A 356 -14.91 -25.72 -13.16
CA PRO A 356 -15.39 -24.67 -12.29
C PRO A 356 -16.55 -23.91 -12.92
N GLY A 357 -17.60 -23.61 -12.16
CA GLY A 357 -18.73 -22.82 -12.63
C GLY A 357 -19.80 -22.61 -11.58
N ILE A 358 -20.92 -22.04 -12.02
CA ILE A 358 -22.14 -21.87 -11.24
C ILE A 358 -23.09 -22.98 -11.69
N ASP A 359 -23.56 -23.80 -10.75
CA ASP A 359 -24.58 -24.81 -11.03
C ASP A 359 -25.80 -24.17 -11.73
N SER A 360 -26.39 -24.87 -12.69
CA SER A 360 -27.54 -24.35 -13.44
C SER A 360 -28.71 -23.98 -12.52
N GLY A 361 -29.26 -22.78 -12.69
CA GLY A 361 -30.42 -22.30 -11.94
C GLY A 361 -30.07 -21.52 -10.67
N HIS A 362 -28.77 -21.28 -10.43
CA HIS A 362 -28.28 -20.54 -9.27
C HIS A 362 -27.64 -19.21 -9.70
N ASP A 363 -27.74 -18.18 -8.87
CA ASP A 363 -27.46 -16.79 -9.25
C ASP A 363 -26.65 -16.01 -8.17
N PRO A 364 -25.45 -16.47 -7.82
CA PRO A 364 -24.63 -15.89 -6.76
C PRO A 364 -24.23 -14.45 -7.04
N ILE A 365 -23.95 -13.71 -5.98
CA ILE A 365 -23.22 -12.46 -5.97
C ILE A 365 -21.74 -12.77 -6.22
N VAL A 366 -21.24 -12.38 -7.39
CA VAL A 366 -19.87 -12.69 -7.84
C VAL A 366 -18.93 -11.48 -7.80
N SER A 367 -19.48 -10.28 -7.61
CA SER A 367 -18.71 -9.04 -7.44
C SER A 367 -19.25 -8.20 -6.30
N ARG A 368 -18.40 -7.35 -5.71
CA ARG A 368 -18.78 -6.32 -4.72
C ARG A 368 -19.59 -6.83 -3.52
N LYS A 369 -19.39 -8.10 -3.14
CA LYS A 369 -20.12 -8.78 -2.05
C LYS A 369 -19.96 -8.07 -0.69
N HIS A 370 -18.85 -7.35 -0.48
CA HIS A 370 -18.63 -6.52 0.71
C HIS A 370 -19.71 -5.43 0.90
N MET A 371 -20.21 -4.83 -0.19
CA MET A 371 -21.28 -3.82 -0.12
C MET A 371 -22.58 -4.45 0.37
N ALA A 372 -22.91 -5.65 -0.09
CA ALA A 372 -24.10 -6.37 0.35
C ALA A 372 -24.03 -6.75 1.83
N TYR A 373 -22.86 -7.19 2.31
CA TYR A 373 -22.63 -7.44 3.73
C TYR A 373 -22.77 -6.16 4.57
N ALA A 374 -22.26 -5.03 4.08
CA ALA A 374 -22.42 -3.75 4.77
C ALA A 374 -23.89 -3.35 4.94
N VAL A 375 -24.75 -3.58 3.93
CA VAL A 375 -26.21 -3.35 4.04
C VAL A 375 -26.80 -4.19 5.16
N ILE A 376 -26.67 -5.53 5.10
CA ILE A 376 -27.34 -6.39 6.09
C ILE A 376 -26.79 -6.17 7.51
N MET A 377 -25.52 -5.78 7.64
CA MET A 377 -24.90 -5.46 8.93
C MET A 377 -25.30 -4.10 9.46
N ALA A 378 -25.69 -3.16 8.61
CA ALA A 378 -26.24 -1.86 9.00
C ALA A 378 -27.76 -1.88 9.22
N SER A 379 -28.50 -2.79 8.59
CA SER A 379 -29.97 -2.85 8.66
C SER A 379 -30.52 -3.50 9.94
N GLU A 380 -31.77 -3.21 10.28
CA GLU A 380 -32.53 -3.94 11.30
C GLU A 380 -32.74 -5.42 10.94
N GLY A 381 -33.14 -6.19 11.95
CA GLY A 381 -33.30 -7.63 11.86
C GLY A 381 -32.05 -8.45 12.18
N ARG A 382 -32.07 -9.71 11.79
CA ARG A 382 -31.05 -10.69 12.19
C ARG A 382 -30.20 -11.06 10.97
N PRO A 383 -29.04 -10.40 10.74
CA PRO A 383 -28.19 -10.73 9.60
C PRO A 383 -27.59 -12.13 9.77
N THR A 384 -27.53 -12.86 8.66
CA THR A 384 -26.94 -14.18 8.53
C THR A 384 -25.65 -14.09 7.73
N VAL A 385 -24.56 -14.56 8.35
CA VAL A 385 -23.27 -14.75 7.69
C VAL A 385 -23.20 -16.16 7.12
N TYR A 386 -22.69 -16.29 5.90
CA TYR A 386 -22.57 -17.59 5.21
C TYR A 386 -21.16 -18.17 5.33
N TRP A 387 -21.05 -19.46 5.69
CA TRP A 387 -19.76 -20.16 5.83
C TRP A 387 -18.82 -19.94 4.66
N LYS A 388 -19.33 -20.08 3.43
CA LYS A 388 -18.50 -20.05 2.23
C LYS A 388 -17.89 -18.66 1.99
N ASP A 389 -18.64 -17.60 2.27
CA ASP A 389 -18.12 -16.24 2.20
C ASP A 389 -17.07 -15.98 3.28
N TYR A 390 -17.38 -16.39 4.51
CA TYR A 390 -16.53 -16.17 5.68
C TYR A 390 -15.20 -16.94 5.61
N VAL A 391 -15.26 -18.23 5.26
CA VAL A 391 -14.11 -19.15 5.32
C VAL A 391 -13.46 -19.37 3.95
N TRP A 392 -14.23 -19.53 2.88
CA TRP A 392 -13.69 -19.95 1.57
C TRP A 392 -13.33 -18.77 0.67
N PHE A 393 -14.20 -17.75 0.55
CA PHE A 393 -13.93 -16.56 -0.25
C PHE A 393 -13.05 -15.51 0.45
N GLY A 394 -12.59 -15.79 1.67
CA GLY A 394 -11.64 -14.93 2.40
C GLY A 394 -12.23 -13.61 2.86
N LEU A 395 -13.56 -13.51 3.01
CA LEU A 395 -14.22 -12.31 3.55
C LEU A 395 -14.28 -12.29 5.08
N GLY A 396 -13.73 -13.30 5.76
CA GLY A 396 -13.78 -13.44 7.22
C GLY A 396 -13.40 -12.18 7.97
N ASP A 397 -12.29 -11.54 7.62
CA ASP A 397 -11.79 -10.35 8.30
C ASP A 397 -12.68 -9.11 8.07
N GLU A 398 -13.18 -8.92 6.84
CA GLU A 398 -14.13 -7.84 6.49
C GLU A 398 -15.47 -8.05 7.23
N ILE A 399 -15.97 -9.28 7.28
CA ILE A 399 -17.21 -9.61 7.97
C ILE A 399 -17.05 -9.48 9.49
N ASP A 400 -15.91 -9.87 10.06
CA ASP A 400 -15.58 -9.66 11.48
C ASP A 400 -15.59 -8.17 11.85
N TRP A 401 -15.04 -7.34 10.97
CA TRP A 401 -15.07 -5.89 11.12
C TRP A 401 -16.50 -5.33 11.08
N LEU A 402 -17.31 -5.72 10.09
CA LEU A 402 -18.70 -5.30 9.99
C LEU A 402 -19.56 -5.79 11.17
N MET A 403 -19.31 -6.99 11.69
CA MET A 403 -19.94 -7.49 12.91
C MET A 403 -19.56 -6.65 14.13
N ALA A 404 -18.31 -6.20 14.23
CA ALA A 404 -17.88 -5.29 15.27
C ALA A 404 -18.60 -3.94 15.15
N LEU A 405 -18.64 -3.35 13.95
CA LEU A 405 -19.36 -2.10 13.68
C LEU A 405 -20.83 -2.20 14.06
N ARG A 406 -21.52 -3.25 13.60
CA ARG A 406 -22.93 -3.50 13.94
C ARG A 406 -23.18 -3.45 15.43
N ARG A 407 -22.38 -4.17 16.23
CA ARG A 407 -22.53 -4.23 17.70
C ARG A 407 -22.34 -2.87 18.36
N SER A 408 -21.43 -2.06 17.82
CA SER A 408 -21.09 -0.76 18.39
C SER A 408 -22.02 0.38 17.98
N THR A 409 -22.61 0.33 16.78
CA THR A 409 -23.31 1.51 16.22
C THR A 409 -24.70 1.23 15.65
N ALA A 410 -24.98 0.05 15.10
CA ALA A 410 -26.18 -0.19 14.29
C ALA A 410 -27.37 -0.67 15.13
N GLN A 411 -27.92 0.23 15.93
CA GLN A 411 -29.15 0.05 16.72
C GLN A 411 -30.20 1.10 16.39
N GLY A 412 -31.44 0.88 16.83
CA GLY A 412 -32.57 1.76 16.52
C GLY A 412 -33.12 1.56 15.11
N GLU A 413 -34.12 2.34 14.73
CA GLU A 413 -34.85 2.15 13.47
C GLU A 413 -33.96 2.27 12.23
N SER A 414 -34.18 1.41 11.23
CA SER A 414 -33.57 1.50 9.90
C SER A 414 -34.31 2.52 9.05
N ARG A 415 -33.68 3.65 8.74
CA ARG A 415 -34.27 4.71 7.90
C ARG A 415 -33.54 4.84 6.58
N PRO A 416 -34.03 4.17 5.50
CA PRO A 416 -33.47 4.35 4.18
C PRO A 416 -33.85 5.75 3.68
N MET A 417 -32.88 6.48 3.15
CA MET A 417 -33.06 7.89 2.82
C MET A 417 -33.23 8.09 1.32
N ASN A 418 -34.34 8.73 0.94
CA ASN A 418 -34.35 9.56 -0.26
C ASN A 418 -33.51 10.80 0.06
N ALA A 419 -32.54 11.14 -0.79
CA ALA A 419 -31.63 12.25 -0.53
C ALA A 419 -32.34 13.51 -0.05
N LEU A 420 -31.81 14.14 1.00
CA LEU A 420 -32.21 15.48 1.35
C LEU A 420 -31.58 16.42 0.32
N SER A 421 -32.35 16.92 -0.64
CA SER A 421 -31.89 17.99 -1.52
C SER A 421 -31.49 19.20 -0.66
N PRO A 422 -30.20 19.58 -0.56
CA PRO A 422 -29.88 20.84 0.06
C PRO A 422 -30.35 21.96 -0.86
N GLY A 423 -31.00 22.99 -0.31
CA GLY A 423 -31.27 24.25 -1.01
C GLY A 423 -29.99 25.07 -1.28
N GLY A 424 -28.91 24.43 -1.74
CA GLY A 424 -27.61 25.05 -1.98
C GLY A 424 -26.70 24.16 -2.82
N THR A 425 -26.03 24.77 -3.79
CA THR A 425 -25.05 24.13 -4.69
C THR A 425 -23.77 23.79 -3.94
N LEU A 426 -23.39 22.50 -3.89
CA LEU A 426 -22.06 22.07 -3.47
C LEU A 426 -21.03 22.29 -4.60
N PRO A 427 -19.73 22.43 -4.30
CA PRO A 427 -18.70 22.48 -5.33
C PRO A 427 -18.61 21.11 -6.01
N ASN A 428 -18.83 21.06 -7.33
CA ASN A 428 -18.67 19.91 -8.22
C ASN A 428 -19.80 18.85 -8.18
N ASN A 429 -20.92 19.16 -8.87
CA ASN A 429 -22.02 18.27 -9.32
C ASN A 429 -21.84 16.73 -9.21
N ALA A 430 -22.02 16.12 -8.02
CA ALA A 430 -21.97 14.66 -7.84
C ALA A 430 -23.12 14.10 -6.98
N PHE A 431 -24.32 14.67 -7.11
CA PHE A 431 -25.55 14.09 -6.55
C PHE A 431 -26.18 13.15 -7.58
N ASN A 432 -25.64 11.95 -7.75
CA ASN A 432 -26.32 10.92 -8.54
C ASN A 432 -26.98 9.89 -7.63
N LEU A 433 -28.28 10.03 -7.41
CA LEU A 433 -29.04 9.12 -6.57
C LEU A 433 -29.33 7.79 -7.24
N SER A 434 -29.16 7.68 -8.57
CA SER A 434 -29.21 6.36 -9.21
C SER A 434 -28.05 5.47 -8.78
N ASP A 435 -26.94 6.06 -8.34
CA ASP A 435 -25.71 5.33 -8.03
C ASP A 435 -25.30 5.44 -6.55
N LEU A 436 -26.03 6.22 -5.75
CA LEU A 436 -25.77 6.43 -4.32
C LEU A 436 -27.02 6.17 -3.48
N TRP A 437 -26.90 5.29 -2.48
CA TRP A 437 -27.91 5.04 -1.46
C TRP A 437 -27.37 5.30 -0.07
N ALA A 438 -28.22 5.73 0.86
CA ALA A 438 -27.86 5.91 2.26
C ALA A 438 -28.92 5.38 3.23
N LEU A 439 -28.48 4.86 4.37
CA LEU A 439 -29.29 4.33 5.46
C LEU A 439 -28.83 4.95 6.77
N THR A 440 -29.73 5.36 7.65
CA THR A 440 -29.39 5.78 9.01
C THR A 440 -29.95 4.84 10.06
N ARG A 441 -29.26 4.78 11.21
CA ARG A 441 -29.64 4.05 12.42
C ARG A 441 -29.55 5.00 13.60
N ASP A 442 -30.64 5.14 14.34
CA ASP A 442 -30.76 6.15 15.40
C ASP A 442 -29.84 5.93 16.61
N GLY A 443 -29.36 4.69 16.79
CA GLY A 443 -28.70 4.30 18.03
C GLY A 443 -29.69 4.19 19.19
N ASP A 444 -29.15 3.89 20.37
CA ASP A 444 -29.90 3.81 21.61
C ASP A 444 -29.15 4.48 22.78
N ALA A 445 -28.25 5.42 22.47
CA ALA A 445 -27.44 6.12 23.47
C ALA A 445 -28.29 6.75 24.59
N ALA A 446 -29.52 7.21 24.27
CA ALA A 446 -30.48 7.74 25.23
C ALA A 446 -30.97 6.70 26.28
N SER A 447 -30.85 5.41 26.00
CA SER A 447 -31.23 4.30 26.90
C SER A 447 -30.09 3.87 27.84
N GLY A 448 -28.90 4.47 27.74
CA GLY A 448 -27.74 4.14 28.57
C GLY A 448 -26.90 2.96 28.03
N ALA A 449 -27.33 2.27 26.98
CA ALA A 449 -26.60 1.14 26.37
C ALA A 449 -25.38 1.55 25.52
N GLY A 450 -25.22 2.85 25.24
CA GLY A 450 -23.98 3.42 24.69
C GLY A 450 -23.72 3.09 23.21
N ARG A 451 -24.75 2.75 22.42
CA ARG A 451 -24.62 2.56 20.97
C ARG A 451 -25.14 3.80 20.26
N TYR A 452 -24.25 4.50 19.57
CA TYR A 452 -24.48 5.89 19.23
C TYR A 452 -25.33 6.09 17.96
N GLY A 453 -25.53 5.07 17.12
CA GLY A 453 -26.18 5.25 15.83
C GLY A 453 -25.18 5.58 14.73
N MET A 454 -25.60 5.40 13.48
CA MET A 454 -24.72 5.49 12.30
C MET A 454 -25.47 5.91 11.03
N ALA A 455 -24.72 6.24 9.99
CA ALA A 455 -25.17 6.40 8.62
C ALA A 455 -24.31 5.55 7.67
N LEU A 456 -24.91 4.68 6.89
CA LEU A 456 -24.26 3.95 5.80
C LEU A 456 -24.46 4.74 4.51
N ALA A 457 -23.41 4.88 3.71
CA ALA A 457 -23.50 5.33 2.31
C ALA A 457 -22.94 4.22 1.41
N ILE A 458 -23.60 3.94 0.30
CA ILE A 458 -23.19 2.93 -0.68
C ILE A 458 -23.22 3.54 -2.06
N ASN A 459 -22.10 3.43 -2.78
CA ASN A 459 -21.93 3.96 -4.12
C ASN A 459 -21.59 2.81 -5.08
N ASP A 460 -22.49 2.51 -6.02
CA ASP A 460 -22.29 1.43 -7.00
C ASP A 460 -21.68 1.91 -8.33
N ALA A 461 -21.35 3.20 -8.47
CA ALA A 461 -20.69 3.72 -9.67
C ALA A 461 -19.36 2.99 -9.96
N GLY A 462 -18.95 2.97 -11.24
CA GLY A 462 -17.68 2.35 -11.66
C GLY A 462 -16.41 3.03 -11.13
N GLY A 463 -16.52 4.23 -10.55
CA GLY A 463 -15.44 5.02 -9.97
C GLY A 463 -15.93 6.40 -9.52
N GLY A 464 -15.02 7.24 -9.01
CA GLY A 464 -15.37 8.56 -8.46
C GLY A 464 -15.95 8.49 -7.04
N GLU A 465 -16.32 9.64 -6.49
CA GLU A 465 -16.92 9.77 -5.17
C GLU A 465 -18.27 10.46 -5.31
N LEU A 466 -19.28 9.91 -4.65
CA LEU A 466 -20.61 10.50 -4.57
C LEU A 466 -20.94 10.77 -3.11
N GLY A 467 -21.73 11.83 -2.86
CA GLY A 467 -22.14 12.20 -1.51
C GLY A 467 -23.54 12.77 -1.47
N THR A 468 -24.18 12.66 -0.32
CA THR A 468 -25.51 13.21 -0.07
C THR A 468 -25.67 13.69 1.36
N TYR A 469 -26.56 14.64 1.58
CA TYR A 469 -26.93 15.06 2.92
C TYR A 469 -27.96 14.10 3.52
N VAL A 470 -27.71 13.68 4.76
CA VAL A 470 -28.58 12.82 5.56
C VAL A 470 -28.88 13.46 6.90
N ASN A 471 -30.05 13.19 7.46
CA ASN A 471 -30.39 13.55 8.85
C ASN A 471 -29.87 12.41 9.72
N THR A 472 -28.80 12.67 10.45
CA THR A 472 -28.23 11.70 11.37
C THR A 472 -28.93 11.81 12.74
N PRO A 473 -28.83 10.82 13.63
CA PRO A 473 -29.26 11.01 15.02
C PRO A 473 -28.34 11.94 15.82
N HIS A 474 -27.30 12.48 15.18
CA HIS A 474 -26.22 13.23 15.79
C HIS A 474 -26.39 14.73 15.55
N SER A 475 -26.02 15.54 16.53
CA SER A 475 -26.12 17.00 16.45
C SER A 475 -24.85 17.63 17.01
N ASN A 476 -24.19 18.50 16.23
CA ASN A 476 -22.90 19.09 16.57
C ASN A 476 -21.83 18.04 16.94
N LEU A 477 -21.82 16.91 16.23
CA LEU A 477 -20.85 15.84 16.42
C LEU A 477 -20.06 15.60 15.15
N GLU A 478 -18.80 15.23 15.32
CA GLU A 478 -17.96 14.75 14.23
C GLU A 478 -18.23 13.26 13.98
N LEU A 479 -18.41 12.91 12.71
CA LEU A 479 -18.61 11.55 12.25
C LEU A 479 -17.39 11.14 11.43
N LYS A 480 -17.00 9.88 11.55
CA LYS A 480 -15.89 9.26 10.82
C LYS A 480 -16.42 8.09 9.99
N ASP A 481 -15.83 7.91 8.82
CA ASP A 481 -16.00 6.68 8.05
C ASP A 481 -15.18 5.53 8.66
N TYR A 482 -15.85 4.44 9.00
CA TYR A 482 -15.26 3.21 9.51
C TYR A 482 -15.20 2.08 8.46
N SER A 483 -15.59 2.31 7.20
CA SER A 483 -15.49 1.29 6.14
C SER A 483 -14.07 1.12 5.58
N ASP A 484 -13.17 2.06 5.89
CA ASP A 484 -11.81 2.13 5.34
C ASP A 484 -11.76 2.40 3.82
N ALA A 485 -12.86 2.92 3.22
CA ALA A 485 -12.80 3.55 1.90
C ALA A 485 -11.98 4.84 1.93
N TYR A 486 -11.91 5.46 3.12
CA TYR A 486 -11.19 6.68 3.41
C TYR A 486 -10.38 6.52 4.70
N ALA A 487 -9.06 6.61 4.61
CA ALA A 487 -8.25 6.76 5.81
C ALA A 487 -8.53 8.16 6.39
N PHE A 488 -9.16 8.22 7.56
CA PHE A 488 -9.35 9.42 8.39
C PHE A 488 -10.31 10.51 7.86
N GLU A 489 -11.14 10.24 6.83
CA GLU A 489 -12.17 11.24 6.47
C GLU A 489 -13.24 11.39 7.56
N THR A 490 -13.43 12.65 7.95
CA THR A 490 -14.50 13.06 8.86
C THR A 490 -15.52 13.95 8.15
N THR A 491 -16.70 14.03 8.75
CA THR A 491 -17.76 14.96 8.38
C THR A 491 -18.42 15.47 9.66
N THR A 492 -19.10 16.61 9.58
CA THR A 492 -19.77 17.20 10.74
C THR A 492 -21.27 17.02 10.61
N ALA A 493 -21.89 16.48 11.65
CA ALA A 493 -23.33 16.60 11.85
C ALA A 493 -23.63 18.00 12.43
N PHE A 494 -24.33 18.84 11.66
CA PHE A 494 -24.69 20.20 12.06
C PHE A 494 -25.70 20.20 13.22
N GLY A 495 -25.93 21.37 13.82
CA GLY A 495 -26.90 21.54 14.91
C GLY A 495 -28.36 21.25 14.53
N ASP A 496 -28.66 21.11 13.24
CA ASP A 496 -29.95 20.65 12.71
C ASP A 496 -29.94 19.17 12.28
N ASN A 497 -28.90 18.43 12.71
CA ASN A 497 -28.66 17.01 12.53
C ASN A 497 -28.25 16.57 11.11
N ARG A 498 -28.13 17.50 10.15
CA ARG A 498 -27.68 17.17 8.80
C ARG A 498 -26.18 16.88 8.78
N ALA A 499 -25.77 15.82 8.09
CA ALA A 499 -24.36 15.52 7.79
C ALA A 499 -24.20 15.16 6.30
N LEU A 500 -23.07 15.53 5.71
CA LEU A 500 -22.69 15.09 4.35
C LEU A 500 -22.01 13.72 4.46
N VAL A 501 -22.65 12.67 3.97
CA VAL A 501 -22.07 11.32 3.89
C VAL A 501 -21.63 11.03 2.46
N LYS A 502 -20.44 10.45 2.32
CA LYS A 502 -19.78 10.22 1.02
C LYS A 502 -19.34 8.76 0.91
N ALA A 503 -19.28 8.22 -0.31
CA ALA A 503 -18.76 6.89 -0.59
C ALA A 503 -18.07 6.85 -1.96
N ARG A 504 -16.95 6.11 -2.06
CA ARG A 504 -16.24 5.86 -3.32
C ARG A 504 -17.02 4.86 -4.19
N GLY A 505 -16.90 5.00 -5.51
CA GLY A 505 -17.52 4.12 -6.49
C GLY A 505 -17.10 2.67 -6.30
N GLY A 506 -18.08 1.77 -6.31
CA GLY A 506 -17.90 0.35 -6.05
C GLY A 506 -17.61 0.02 -4.58
N ASN A 507 -17.96 0.91 -3.66
CA ASN A 507 -17.67 0.76 -2.23
C ASN A 507 -18.79 1.30 -1.32
N TYR A 508 -18.64 1.07 -0.02
CA TYR A 508 -19.48 1.63 1.03
C TYR A 508 -18.66 2.51 1.98
N ALA A 509 -19.34 3.36 2.74
CA ALA A 509 -18.82 4.16 3.83
C ALA A 509 -19.74 4.05 5.05
N TRP A 510 -19.16 3.82 6.22
CA TRP A 510 -19.85 3.63 7.49
C TRP A 510 -19.57 4.82 8.40
N TRP A 511 -20.43 5.83 8.34
CA TRP A 511 -20.31 7.04 9.13
C TRP A 511 -20.90 6.85 10.52
N ALA A 512 -20.10 6.98 11.56
CA ALA A 512 -20.57 6.99 12.95
C ALA A 512 -19.76 8.01 13.76
N PRO A 513 -20.19 8.37 14.98
CA PRO A 513 -19.39 9.26 15.81
C PRO A 513 -17.95 8.76 15.93
N THR A 514 -17.04 9.69 15.94
CA THR A 514 -15.67 9.42 16.35
C THR A 514 -15.64 8.91 17.80
N GLY A 515 -14.57 8.24 18.19
CA GLY A 515 -14.36 7.63 19.51
C GLY A 515 -14.84 6.18 19.61
N LEU A 516 -15.24 5.56 18.50
CA LEU A 516 -15.72 4.18 18.47
C LEU A 516 -14.59 3.26 18.01
N TYR A 517 -14.18 2.32 18.87
CA TYR A 517 -13.23 1.25 18.50
C TYR A 517 -13.93 -0.11 18.59
N PRO A 518 -14.63 -0.51 17.52
CA PRO A 518 -15.18 -1.85 17.43
C PRO A 518 -14.03 -2.87 17.45
N ARG A 519 -14.12 -3.89 18.30
CA ARG A 519 -13.09 -4.94 18.41
C ARG A 519 -13.59 -6.29 17.88
N PRO A 520 -12.86 -6.95 16.96
CA PRO A 520 -12.94 -8.40 16.78
C PRO A 520 -12.31 -9.10 17.99
N LEU A 521 -13.01 -10.04 18.63
CA LEU A 521 -12.49 -10.78 19.78
C LEU A 521 -11.62 -11.98 19.29
N ASP A 522 -10.54 -12.29 20.02
CA ASP A 522 -9.62 -13.45 19.90
C ASP A 522 -8.32 -13.36 19.04
N GLU A 523 -7.88 -12.18 18.60
CA GLU A 523 -6.51 -12.00 18.01
C GLU A 523 -5.43 -11.73 19.10
N PRO A 524 -4.18 -12.22 18.93
CA PRO A 524 -3.07 -11.93 19.85
C PRO A 524 -2.72 -10.44 19.89
N ALA A 525 -2.16 -9.99 21.03
CA ALA A 525 -1.90 -8.60 21.34
C ALA A 525 -1.02 -7.90 20.29
N SER A 526 -1.44 -6.71 19.85
CA SER A 526 -0.62 -5.78 19.06
C SER A 526 0.56 -5.25 19.89
N ALA A 527 1.68 -4.93 19.21
CA ALA A 527 2.89 -4.29 19.75
C ALA A 527 2.97 -2.71 19.45
N PHE A 528 3.76 -1.90 20.21
CA PHE A 528 3.69 -0.48 20.66
C PHE A 528 5.00 -0.19 21.41
N ASN A 529 5.66 0.88 20.99
CA ASN A 529 6.58 1.72 21.75
C ASN A 529 6.22 3.15 21.32
N ALA A 530 6.34 4.16 22.18
CA ALA A 530 6.05 5.55 21.81
C ALA A 530 7.04 6.55 22.37
N SER A 531 7.31 7.58 21.57
CA SER A 531 7.46 8.97 22.01
C SER A 531 7.30 9.99 20.83
N ALA A 532 7.02 11.28 21.11
CA ALA A 532 6.32 12.28 20.29
C ALA A 532 6.80 13.75 20.42
N ALA A 533 6.87 14.57 19.35
CA ALA A 533 7.30 16.00 19.36
C ALA A 533 6.15 17.04 19.11
N PRO A 534 6.34 18.36 19.39
CA PRO A 534 5.28 19.38 19.50
C PRO A 534 4.53 19.79 18.22
N GLY A 535 3.24 20.11 18.37
CA GLY A 535 2.49 20.94 17.42
C GLY A 535 1.43 20.23 16.56
N GLY A 536 1.16 18.95 16.76
CA GLY A 536 0.08 18.28 16.05
C GLY A 536 -1.20 18.11 16.88
N LYS A 537 -2.32 17.85 16.18
CA LYS A 537 -3.62 17.58 16.80
C LYS A 537 -3.53 16.32 17.65
N ILE A 538 -4.03 16.35 18.88
CA ILE A 538 -4.13 15.14 19.69
C ILE A 538 -5.30 14.34 19.11
N HIS A 539 -5.05 13.13 18.63
CA HIS A 539 -6.10 12.21 18.17
C HIS A 539 -6.45 11.15 19.23
N HIS A 540 -5.55 10.84 20.18
CA HIS A 540 -5.84 9.90 21.25
C HIS A 540 -5.14 10.25 22.58
N ILE A 541 -5.74 9.88 23.71
CA ILE A 541 -5.15 9.85 25.06
C ILE A 541 -5.24 8.40 25.56
N VAL A 542 -4.15 7.86 26.10
CA VAL A 542 -4.17 6.53 26.73
C VAL A 542 -4.01 6.66 28.25
N LEU A 543 -4.78 5.88 29.01
CA LEU A 543 -4.77 5.90 30.48
C LEU A 543 -4.59 4.49 31.01
N ARG A 544 -3.55 4.26 31.83
CA ARG A 544 -3.33 2.95 32.43
C ARG A 544 -4.35 2.67 33.54
N ALA A 545 -4.84 1.44 33.70
CA ALA A 545 -5.80 1.14 34.77
C ALA A 545 -5.20 1.26 36.17
N SER A 546 -3.89 1.01 36.33
CA SER A 546 -3.17 1.32 37.57
C SER A 546 -3.29 2.80 37.92
N ASP A 547 -3.28 3.64 36.90
CA ASP A 547 -3.23 5.08 37.07
C ASP A 547 -4.66 5.67 37.15
N ALA A 548 -5.64 5.06 36.50
CA ALA A 548 -7.06 5.34 36.70
C ALA A 548 -7.48 5.16 38.18
N SER A 549 -6.90 4.19 38.89
CA SER A 549 -7.16 4.01 40.34
C SER A 549 -6.66 5.17 41.22
N SER A 550 -5.81 6.04 40.68
CA SER A 550 -5.33 7.26 41.35
C SER A 550 -6.12 8.51 40.99
N LEU A 551 -7.01 8.44 39.99
CA LEU A 551 -7.91 9.53 39.60
C LEU A 551 -9.17 9.46 40.47
N VAL A 552 -9.26 10.35 41.46
CA VAL A 552 -10.29 10.32 42.50
C VAL A 552 -11.36 11.39 42.23
N VAL A 553 -12.60 10.94 42.04
CA VAL A 553 -13.79 11.77 41.89
C VAL A 553 -14.64 11.64 43.16
N ASN A 554 -14.94 12.76 43.81
CA ASN A 554 -15.72 12.79 45.06
C ASN A 554 -15.20 11.86 46.16
N GLY A 555 -13.88 11.68 46.24
CA GLY A 555 -13.24 10.82 47.23
C GLY A 555 -13.21 9.33 46.88
N ALA A 556 -13.69 8.93 45.69
CA ALA A 556 -13.61 7.57 45.18
C ALA A 556 -12.85 7.50 43.83
N PRO A 557 -12.00 6.48 43.59
CA PRO A 557 -11.38 6.26 42.28
C PRO A 557 -12.41 6.00 41.19
N ILE A 558 -12.13 6.45 39.96
CA ILE A 558 -12.93 6.07 38.78
C ILE A 558 -12.89 4.55 38.54
N GLN A 559 -13.99 4.00 38.04
CA GLN A 559 -14.21 2.56 37.87
C GLN A 559 -14.30 2.16 36.38
N PRO A 560 -14.00 0.89 36.03
CA PRO A 560 -14.28 0.36 34.70
C PRO A 560 -15.75 0.54 34.30
N GLY A 561 -16.00 1.17 33.15
CA GLY A 561 -17.32 1.54 32.66
C GLY A 561 -17.61 3.05 32.68
N ASP A 562 -16.89 3.81 33.51
CA ASP A 562 -17.05 5.26 33.64
C ASP A 562 -16.71 5.98 32.33
N GLN A 563 -17.51 6.99 31.98
CA GLN A 563 -17.26 7.86 30.82
C GLN A 563 -16.28 8.96 31.19
N VAL A 564 -15.21 9.06 30.42
CA VAL A 564 -14.17 10.07 30.58
C VAL A 564 -14.15 10.94 29.33
N ALA A 565 -14.27 12.24 29.53
CA ALA A 565 -14.23 13.23 28.47
C ALA A 565 -12.98 14.11 28.62
N VAL A 566 -12.54 14.68 27.51
CA VAL A 566 -11.38 15.57 27.44
C VAL A 566 -11.91 16.93 27.07
N LEU A 567 -11.62 17.95 27.87
CA LEU A 567 -12.02 19.32 27.57
C LEU A 567 -10.88 20.09 26.92
N ALA A 568 -11.23 20.95 25.98
CA ALA A 568 -10.32 21.90 25.34
C ALA A 568 -9.75 22.91 26.36
N PRO A 569 -8.59 23.54 26.07
CA PRO A 569 -8.03 24.60 26.91
C PRO A 569 -9.03 25.74 27.15
N GLY A 570 -9.18 26.19 28.40
CA GLY A 570 -10.10 27.28 28.76
C GLY A 570 -11.59 26.90 28.85
N ALA A 571 -11.98 25.66 28.53
CA ALA A 571 -13.37 25.22 28.60
C ALA A 571 -13.85 24.97 30.03
N THR A 572 -15.07 25.42 30.35
CA THR A 572 -15.78 25.10 31.59
C THR A 572 -16.69 23.90 31.41
N ALA A 573 -16.72 23.01 32.40
CA ALA A 573 -17.35 21.69 32.31
C ALA A 573 -18.90 21.69 32.34
N THR A 574 -19.53 22.84 32.08
CA THR A 574 -20.98 23.08 32.26
C THR A 574 -21.79 23.05 30.97
N SER A 575 -21.18 22.85 29.79
CA SER A 575 -21.90 22.74 28.51
C SER A 575 -21.20 21.77 27.56
N GLY A 576 -21.90 20.78 27.04
CA GLY A 576 -21.37 19.74 26.13
C GLY A 576 -20.75 20.22 24.81
N ALA A 577 -20.75 21.54 24.55
CA ALA A 577 -20.18 22.18 23.35
C ALA A 577 -18.63 22.29 23.34
N ASN A 578 -17.93 21.84 24.39
CA ASN A 578 -16.48 22.00 24.53
C ASN A 578 -15.72 20.69 24.79
N VAL A 579 -16.35 19.55 24.49
CA VAL A 579 -15.74 18.23 24.64
C VAL A 579 -14.87 17.97 23.41
N ALA A 580 -13.56 17.89 23.64
CA ALA A 580 -12.56 17.59 22.64
C ALA A 580 -12.33 16.08 22.47
N GLY A 581 -12.93 15.20 23.26
CA GLY A 581 -12.74 13.74 23.12
C GLY A 581 -13.49 12.94 24.17
N ILE A 582 -13.86 11.69 23.87
CA ILE A 582 -14.61 10.81 24.80
C ILE A 582 -14.04 9.38 24.73
N GLY A 583 -13.87 8.75 25.90
CA GLY A 583 -13.56 7.34 26.03
C GLY A 583 -14.21 6.73 27.28
N ARG A 584 -14.05 5.41 27.48
CA ARG A 584 -14.59 4.68 28.63
C ARG A 584 -13.53 3.86 29.33
N VAL A 585 -13.50 3.93 30.66
CA VAL A 585 -12.51 3.22 31.48
C VAL A 585 -12.69 1.71 31.27
N GLY A 586 -11.62 1.01 30.90
CA GLY A 586 -11.62 -0.46 30.75
C GLY A 586 -12.11 -1.01 29.40
N GLN A 587 -12.24 -0.20 28.35
CA GLN A 587 -12.42 -0.72 26.98
C GLN A 587 -11.21 -1.56 26.57
N ARG A 588 -11.36 -2.89 26.61
CA ARG A 588 -10.28 -3.85 26.35
C ARG A 588 -9.78 -3.78 24.90
N LEU A 589 -8.66 -3.10 24.67
CA LEU A 589 -7.69 -3.46 23.63
C LEU A 589 -6.51 -4.07 24.39
N ARG A 590 -6.27 -5.39 24.29
CA ARG A 590 -5.18 -5.99 25.08
C ARG A 590 -3.84 -5.82 24.37
N TRP A 591 -3.03 -4.97 24.98
CA TRP A 591 -1.59 -5.15 25.19
C TRP A 591 -1.37 -6.11 26.38
N ASP A 592 -0.26 -6.84 26.42
CA ASP A 592 0.01 -8.02 27.27
C ASP A 592 0.22 -7.82 28.80
N GLY A 593 -0.52 -6.88 29.41
CA GLY A 593 -1.44 -7.33 30.46
C GLY A 593 -1.36 -6.76 31.87
N VAL A 594 -1.80 -5.51 32.09
CA VAL A 594 -2.50 -5.12 33.35
C VAL A 594 -3.71 -4.15 33.15
N HIS A 595 -4.14 -3.87 31.91
CA HIS A 595 -5.37 -3.12 31.46
C HIS A 595 -5.23 -1.60 31.31
N ASP A 596 -5.51 -1.02 30.12
CA ASP A 596 -5.44 0.43 29.80
C ASP A 596 -6.65 0.90 28.93
N MET A 597 -6.98 2.20 28.93
CA MET A 597 -8.09 2.89 28.20
C MET A 597 -7.55 3.81 27.10
N THR A 598 -8.14 3.82 25.90
CA THR A 598 -7.86 4.80 24.82
C THR A 598 -9.04 5.78 24.69
N ILE A 599 -8.79 7.08 24.65
CA ILE A 599 -9.76 8.17 24.48
C ILE A 599 -9.43 8.90 23.17
N GLU A 600 -10.32 8.89 22.17
CA GLU A 600 -10.11 9.66 20.94
C GLU A 600 -10.31 11.16 21.20
N VAL A 601 -9.43 12.01 20.69
CA VAL A 601 -9.46 13.47 20.80
C VAL A 601 -9.70 14.06 19.41
N LEU A 602 -10.78 14.82 19.27
CA LEU A 602 -11.31 15.41 18.06
C LEU A 602 -10.85 16.85 17.96
N GLY A 603 -10.05 17.12 16.94
CA GLY A 603 -9.65 18.46 16.56
C GLY A 603 -10.76 19.21 15.82
N ASN A 604 -11.96 19.33 16.40
CA ASN A 604 -12.98 20.26 15.91
C ASN A 604 -14.05 20.62 16.97
N GLY A 605 -13.63 21.04 18.16
CA GLY A 605 -14.49 21.84 19.04
C GLY A 605 -14.29 23.32 18.73
N ALA A 606 -15.35 24.08 18.51
CA ALA A 606 -15.34 25.47 18.05
C ALA A 606 -14.65 26.52 18.99
N ASN A 607 -13.71 26.12 19.84
CA ASN A 607 -12.87 26.99 20.69
C ASN A 607 -11.45 26.42 20.92
N ILE A 608 -10.79 25.88 19.88
CA ILE A 608 -9.32 25.68 19.87
C ILE A 608 -8.74 26.57 18.77
N GLY A 609 -8.48 27.84 19.10
CA GLY A 609 -7.95 28.85 18.18
C GLY A 609 -8.90 29.25 17.05
N ALA A 610 -8.84 30.48 16.57
CA ALA A 610 -9.64 30.94 15.43
C ALA A 610 -9.27 30.24 14.09
N ASP A 611 -8.25 29.38 14.10
CA ASP A 611 -7.63 28.71 12.95
C ASP A 611 -7.65 27.17 13.05
N GLY A 612 -8.30 26.60 14.08
CA GLY A 612 -8.67 25.18 14.14
C GLY A 612 -7.53 24.16 14.08
N SER A 613 -6.31 24.48 14.58
CA SER A 613 -5.23 23.49 14.44
C SER A 613 -4.13 23.32 15.49
N ARG A 614 -3.96 24.06 16.60
CA ARG A 614 -2.86 23.77 17.57
C ARG A 614 -3.17 24.11 19.04
N LEU A 615 -2.71 23.28 19.98
CA LEU A 615 -2.56 23.65 21.40
C LEU A 615 -1.38 24.64 21.51
N ASN A 616 -1.53 25.73 22.27
CA ASN A 616 -0.45 26.69 22.50
C ASN A 616 0.48 26.22 23.65
N ASP A 617 1.69 26.77 23.70
CA ASP A 617 2.64 26.49 24.77
C ASP A 617 2.07 26.93 26.13
N GLY A 618 1.91 25.98 27.06
CA GLY A 618 1.23 26.18 28.35
C GLY A 618 -0.26 25.84 28.40
N ASP A 619 -0.88 25.44 27.28
CA ASP A 619 -2.25 24.92 27.27
C ASP A 619 -2.31 23.52 27.90
N ALA A 620 -3.29 23.31 28.80
CA ALA A 620 -3.53 22.03 29.43
C ALA A 620 -4.89 21.45 29.00
N LEU A 621 -4.90 20.22 28.51
CA LEU A 621 -6.13 19.46 28.32
C LEU A 621 -6.60 18.96 29.68
N ARG A 622 -7.87 19.14 29.99
CA ARG A 622 -8.45 18.73 31.28
C ARG A 622 -9.25 17.46 31.09
N LEU A 623 -8.86 16.40 31.79
CA LEU A 623 -9.60 15.14 31.87
C LEU A 623 -10.74 15.35 32.85
N VAL A 624 -11.97 15.18 32.38
CA VAL A 624 -13.17 15.29 33.21
C VAL A 624 -13.95 13.98 33.21
N VAL A 625 -14.46 13.62 34.37
CA VAL A 625 -15.33 12.46 34.56
C VAL A 625 -16.74 12.99 34.68
N TYR A 626 -17.64 12.45 33.86
CA TYR A 626 -19.05 12.79 33.92
C TYR A 626 -19.78 11.75 34.77
N ASP A 627 -20.35 12.21 35.89
CA ASP A 627 -21.22 11.40 36.72
C ASP A 627 -22.64 11.49 36.16
N ALA A 628 -23.11 10.38 35.57
CA ALA A 628 -24.41 10.31 34.94
C ALA A 628 -25.58 10.38 35.93
N ASP A 629 -25.37 9.98 37.18
CA ASP A 629 -26.41 9.95 38.23
C ASP A 629 -26.61 11.33 38.86
N THR A 630 -25.52 12.09 39.05
CA THR A 630 -25.58 13.45 39.62
C THR A 630 -25.60 14.56 38.56
N GLN A 631 -25.37 14.22 37.28
CA GLN A 631 -25.18 15.16 36.17
C GLN A 631 -24.08 16.20 36.40
N GLN A 632 -23.09 15.85 37.22
CA GLN A 632 -21.96 16.73 37.54
C GLN A 632 -20.69 16.25 36.83
N THR A 633 -19.85 17.22 36.47
CA THR A 633 -18.55 17.00 35.85
C THR A 633 -17.44 17.30 36.84
N PHE A 634 -16.49 16.39 36.94
CA PHE A 634 -15.38 16.50 37.88
C PHE A 634 -14.06 16.44 37.12
N GLU A 635 -13.20 17.44 37.33
CA GLU A 635 -11.85 17.39 36.80
C GLU A 635 -11.03 16.35 37.54
N ALA A 636 -10.62 15.32 36.82
CA ALA A 636 -9.84 14.21 37.33
C ALA A 636 -8.33 14.46 37.19
N GLY A 637 -7.91 15.30 36.24
CA GLY A 637 -6.51 15.68 36.04
C GLY A 637 -6.30 16.57 34.81
N SER A 638 -5.07 16.98 34.57
CA SER A 638 -4.69 17.81 33.42
C SER A 638 -3.45 17.25 32.73
N VAL A 639 -3.43 17.29 31.40
CA VAL A 639 -2.27 16.88 30.58
C VAL A 639 -1.66 18.13 29.95
N ALA A 640 -0.40 18.38 30.24
CA ALA A 640 0.38 19.50 29.70
C ALA A 640 1.52 18.99 28.79
N TRP A 641 1.92 19.81 27.83
CA TRP A 641 2.94 19.50 26.83
C TRP A 641 4.38 19.52 27.42
N ALA A 642 5.25 18.57 27.03
CA ALA A 642 6.69 18.54 27.37
C ALA A 642 7.55 17.89 26.25
N SER A 643 8.82 18.31 26.08
CA SER A 643 9.77 17.91 25.00
C SER A 643 10.72 16.73 25.36
N GLY A 644 11.30 16.01 24.38
CA GLY A 644 12.24 14.84 24.58
C GLY A 644 11.71 13.36 24.52
N GLY A 645 11.93 12.55 23.45
CA GLY A 645 11.39 11.17 23.19
C GLY A 645 11.04 10.73 21.71
N THR A 646 11.72 9.71 21.17
CA THR A 646 11.55 9.14 19.81
C THR A 646 10.48 8.04 19.58
N GLY A 647 9.65 8.19 18.54
CA GLY A 647 9.05 7.14 17.70
C GLY A 647 7.83 6.36 18.22
N PHE A 648 6.76 6.29 17.41
CA PHE A 648 5.56 5.47 17.62
C PHE A 648 5.23 4.63 16.37
N THR A 649 4.87 3.36 16.55
CA THR A 649 4.37 2.50 15.47
C THR A 649 2.97 2.00 15.81
N PHE A 650 1.96 2.47 15.07
CA PHE A 650 0.60 1.93 15.09
C PHE A 650 0.43 0.91 13.97
N ASN A 651 0.23 -0.35 14.32
CA ASN A 651 -0.18 -1.38 13.36
C ASN A 651 -1.65 -1.75 13.66
N PRO A 652 -2.64 -1.09 13.05
CA PRO A 652 -4.01 -1.58 13.16
C PRO A 652 -4.05 -2.96 12.48
N LEU A 653 -4.56 -3.96 13.20
CA LEU A 653 -4.85 -5.27 12.62
C LEU A 653 -6.02 -5.08 11.65
N ARG A 654 -5.68 -4.91 10.37
CA ARG A 654 -6.60 -4.65 9.26
C ARG A 654 -6.73 -5.85 8.33
N PRO A 655 -7.83 -5.98 7.57
CA PRO A 655 -7.88 -6.92 6.45
C PRO A 655 -6.85 -6.55 5.39
N ALA A 656 -5.92 -7.46 5.07
CA ALA A 656 -4.89 -7.25 4.04
C ALA A 656 -5.49 -6.99 2.63
N SER A 657 -6.75 -7.34 2.42
CA SER A 657 -7.49 -7.27 1.15
C SER A 657 -7.80 -5.85 0.67
N ARG A 658 -7.70 -4.82 1.51
CA ARG A 658 -7.96 -3.40 1.15
C ARG A 658 -6.70 -2.53 1.01
N GLY A 659 -5.51 -3.10 1.26
CA GLY A 659 -4.21 -2.49 0.92
C GLY A 659 -3.23 -2.38 2.09
N GLY A 660 -2.06 -3.02 1.95
CA GLY A 660 -0.78 -2.72 2.62
C GLY A 660 -0.61 -3.14 4.08
N ALA A 661 0.58 -2.96 4.66
CA ALA A 661 0.75 -2.57 6.06
C ALA A 661 0.69 -1.03 6.12
N PHE A 662 0.37 -0.42 7.25
CA PHE A 662 0.30 1.05 7.38
C PHE A 662 1.31 1.34 8.48
N SER A 663 2.49 1.75 8.05
CA SER A 663 3.59 2.09 8.94
C SER A 663 3.80 3.59 8.83
N PHE A 664 3.63 4.31 9.92
CA PHE A 664 4.24 5.62 10.06
C PHE A 664 5.72 5.40 10.37
N GLY A 665 6.59 5.73 9.41
CA GLY A 665 8.00 5.97 9.69
C GLY A 665 8.16 7.47 9.91
N THR A 666 8.58 7.88 11.11
CA THR A 666 9.06 9.23 11.36
C THR A 666 10.58 9.21 11.29
N THR A 667 11.18 10.05 10.45
CA THR A 667 12.61 10.39 10.54
C THR A 667 12.78 11.54 11.54
N ASP A 668 13.42 11.20 12.66
CA ASP A 668 14.17 12.00 13.66
C ASP A 668 13.45 12.93 14.70
N GLY A 669 13.63 12.63 16.01
CA GLY A 669 13.76 13.59 17.14
C GLY A 669 12.56 14.05 18.06
N ASP A 670 12.27 13.32 19.16
CA ASP A 670 12.01 13.76 20.57
C ASP A 670 10.71 14.46 21.24
N GLY A 671 9.87 13.73 22.06
CA GLY A 671 9.07 14.06 23.31
C GLY A 671 8.34 12.92 24.13
N MET A 672 8.39 12.87 25.48
CA MET A 672 7.61 11.96 26.38
C MET A 672 6.80 12.76 27.41
N TYR A 673 5.56 12.34 27.69
CA TYR A 673 4.69 12.91 28.72
C TYR A 673 4.86 12.18 30.07
N THR A 674 5.11 12.92 31.15
CA THR A 674 4.87 12.44 32.52
C THR A 674 4.20 13.52 33.36
N ASP A 675 2.92 13.32 33.66
CA ASP A 675 2.36 13.65 34.96
C ASP A 675 1.94 12.32 35.59
N GLY A 676 2.03 12.20 36.92
CA GLY A 676 2.19 10.96 37.71
C GLY A 676 1.09 9.88 37.63
N ALA A 677 0.29 9.83 36.55
CA ALA A 677 -0.77 8.86 36.33
C ALA A 677 -1.25 8.71 34.84
N VAL A 678 -0.58 9.25 33.81
CA VAL A 678 -1.15 9.24 32.43
C VAL A 678 -0.09 9.01 31.35
N SER A 679 -0.38 8.25 30.29
CA SER A 679 0.54 7.99 29.15
C SER A 679 -0.14 8.31 27.80
N LEU A 680 0.24 9.40 27.14
CA LEU A 680 -0.41 9.89 25.90
C LEU A 680 0.09 9.21 24.62
N VAL A 681 -0.78 9.06 23.59
CA VAL A 681 -0.42 8.62 22.22
C VAL A 681 -1.08 9.54 21.18
N THR A 682 -0.32 10.37 20.47
CA THR A 682 -0.82 11.23 19.38
C THR A 682 -0.55 10.62 18.01
N ALA A 683 -1.57 10.55 17.14
CA ALA A 683 -1.42 10.32 15.69
C ALA A 683 -1.83 11.61 14.97
N PHE A 684 -1.30 11.92 13.79
CA PHE A 684 -1.59 13.16 13.06
C PHE A 684 -2.17 12.86 11.66
N GLU A 685 -3.21 13.59 11.25
CA GLU A 685 -3.58 13.74 9.83
C GLU A 685 -2.71 14.82 9.16
N ALA A 686 -2.19 14.51 7.98
CA ALA A 686 -1.53 15.45 7.10
C ALA A 686 -2.57 16.36 6.43
N GLY A 687 -2.92 17.46 7.08
CA GLY A 687 -3.32 18.66 6.35
C GLY A 687 -2.10 19.11 5.56
N ALA A 688 -2.19 19.07 4.22
CA ALA A 688 -1.11 19.31 3.25
C ALA A 688 0.08 20.12 3.82
N SER A 689 1.07 19.42 4.36
CA SER A 689 2.31 20.01 4.81
C SER A 689 3.37 19.68 3.77
N THR A 690 3.83 20.71 3.10
CA THR A 690 5.02 20.66 2.28
C THR A 690 6.17 20.04 3.10
N PRO A 691 6.87 19.02 2.58
CA PRO A 691 7.94 18.36 3.32
C PRO A 691 9.05 19.38 3.67
N PRO A 692 9.57 19.36 4.91
CA PRO A 692 10.68 20.23 5.29
C PRO A 692 11.92 19.89 4.49
N ILE A 693 12.80 20.86 4.26
CA ILE A 693 14.05 20.62 3.56
C ILE A 693 15.04 19.99 4.55
N VAL A 694 15.53 18.78 4.26
CA VAL A 694 16.49 18.08 5.12
C VAL A 694 17.90 18.20 4.55
N LEU A 695 18.81 18.76 5.34
CA LEU A 695 20.24 18.79 5.07
C LEU A 695 20.89 17.60 5.75
N THR A 696 21.51 16.71 4.99
CA THR A 696 22.28 15.58 5.56
C THR A 696 23.79 15.85 5.46
N GLY A 697 24.65 15.00 6.05
CA GLY A 697 26.12 15.08 5.92
C GLY A 697 26.85 15.60 7.18
N GLU A 698 27.92 16.38 7.01
CA GLU A 698 28.70 17.00 8.09
C GLU A 698 28.70 18.54 7.93
N ALA A 699 29.24 19.29 8.90
CA ALA A 699 29.35 20.75 8.80
C ALA A 699 30.05 21.17 7.50
N GLY A 700 29.52 22.18 6.82
CA GLY A 700 30.08 22.59 5.53
C GLY A 700 29.19 23.54 4.74
N TRP A 701 29.68 23.96 3.59
CA TRP A 701 28.93 24.77 2.64
C TRP A 701 27.69 24.04 2.10
N ARG A 702 26.64 24.80 1.80
CA ARG A 702 25.38 24.34 1.20
C ARG A 702 24.93 25.35 0.16
N MET A 703 24.45 24.85 -0.98
CA MET A 703 23.91 25.65 -2.07
C MET A 703 22.40 25.47 -2.11
N MET A 704 21.63 26.52 -1.82
CA MET A 704 20.19 26.43 -1.57
C MET A 704 19.41 27.52 -2.27
N ALA A 705 18.08 27.38 -2.24
CA ALA A 705 17.15 28.40 -2.70
C ALA A 705 15.86 28.37 -1.89
N LEU A 706 15.08 29.46 -1.98
CA LEU A 706 13.76 29.53 -1.38
C LEU A 706 12.76 28.76 -2.27
N PRO A 707 12.13 27.69 -1.76
CA PRO A 707 11.12 26.95 -2.52
C PRO A 707 9.80 27.72 -2.68
N TYR A 708 9.60 28.80 -1.91
CA TYR A 708 8.39 29.62 -1.93
C TYR A 708 8.70 31.11 -2.12
N PRO A 709 7.91 31.85 -2.93
CA PRO A 709 8.09 33.29 -3.16
C PRO A 709 7.96 34.18 -1.92
N ASP A 710 7.23 33.72 -0.91
CA ASP A 710 6.90 34.43 0.32
C ASP A 710 7.83 34.10 1.50
N LEU A 711 8.79 33.20 1.31
CA LEU A 711 9.76 32.80 2.33
C LEU A 711 10.97 33.76 2.37
N GLY A 712 11.46 34.12 3.56
CA GLY A 712 12.69 34.93 3.74
C GLY A 712 13.93 34.06 3.99
N LEU A 713 15.14 34.65 3.94
CA LEU A 713 16.37 33.91 4.30
C LEU A 713 16.53 33.69 5.83
N GLY A 714 16.31 34.73 6.64
CA GLY A 714 16.50 34.67 8.10
C GLY A 714 16.43 36.05 8.77
N GLY A 715 15.97 36.07 10.03
CA GLY A 715 16.28 37.13 11.02
C GLY A 715 15.17 38.04 11.55
N SER A 716 14.74 37.88 12.80
CA SER A 716 13.96 38.91 13.51
C SER A 716 14.89 40.02 13.99
N ASP A 717 14.84 41.19 13.35
CA ASP A 717 15.41 42.41 13.93
C ASP A 717 14.66 42.71 15.25
N PRO A 718 15.32 42.69 16.42
CA PRO A 718 14.68 43.05 17.69
C PRO A 718 14.14 44.49 17.69
N ALA A 719 14.60 45.34 16.76
CA ALA A 719 14.26 46.76 16.68
C ALA A 719 13.04 47.10 15.80
N ASN A 720 12.42 46.14 15.10
CA ASN A 720 11.37 46.44 14.11
C ASN A 720 10.06 45.64 14.30
N GLN A 721 9.41 45.81 15.46
CA GLN A 721 8.10 45.21 15.78
C GLN A 721 6.92 45.98 15.16
N GLY A 722 6.65 45.80 13.86
CA GLY A 722 5.51 46.47 13.23
C GLY A 722 4.87 45.84 11.99
N GLY A 723 5.40 44.74 11.44
CA GLY A 723 4.85 44.06 10.27
C GLY A 723 4.88 42.54 10.44
N ALA A 724 3.98 41.82 9.76
CA ALA A 724 3.88 40.36 9.81
C ALA A 724 5.26 39.71 9.57
N VAL A 725 5.73 38.95 10.56
CA VAL A 725 7.02 38.27 10.54
C VAL A 725 6.82 36.92 9.86
N THR A 726 7.32 36.76 8.63
CA THR A 726 7.42 35.45 7.98
C THR A 726 8.66 34.72 8.52
N PRO A 727 8.56 33.43 8.91
CA PRO A 727 9.72 32.62 9.29
C PRO A 727 10.77 32.58 8.18
N GLY A 728 12.04 32.61 8.54
CA GLY A 728 13.14 32.51 7.58
C GLY A 728 13.53 31.05 7.34
N LEU A 729 13.88 30.68 6.11
CA LEU A 729 14.32 29.32 5.77
C LEU A 729 15.52 28.85 6.62
N LEU A 730 16.44 29.76 6.96
CA LEU A 730 17.65 29.48 7.74
C LEU A 730 17.51 29.79 9.22
N GLU A 731 16.33 30.17 9.71
CA GLU A 731 16.07 30.49 11.12
C GLU A 731 16.55 29.41 12.13
N PRO A 732 16.48 28.10 11.83
CA PRO A 732 16.99 27.08 12.77
C PRO A 732 18.51 26.94 12.79
N LEU A 733 19.24 27.65 11.94
CA LEU A 733 20.69 27.50 11.79
C LEU A 733 21.39 28.79 12.19
N TYR A 734 22.54 28.65 12.84
CA TYR A 734 23.40 29.79 13.10
C TYR A 734 23.83 30.49 11.80
N THR A 735 23.45 31.75 11.67
CA THR A 735 23.84 32.63 10.57
C THR A 735 24.53 33.91 11.06
N ALA A 736 25.52 34.37 10.30
CA ALA A 736 26.36 35.51 10.65
C ALA A 736 26.73 36.35 9.41
N GLY A 737 26.96 37.65 9.64
CA GLY A 737 27.54 38.56 8.66
C GLY A 737 26.59 39.32 7.73
N TYR A 738 25.27 39.27 7.93
CA TYR A 738 24.29 40.12 7.21
C TYR A 738 23.19 40.65 8.14
N ALA A 739 22.48 41.68 7.72
CA ALA A 739 21.43 42.31 8.54
C ALA A 739 20.25 41.34 8.76
N GLY A 740 19.89 41.10 10.03
CA GLY A 740 18.87 40.13 10.45
C GLY A 740 19.45 38.81 10.98
N ALA A 741 20.68 38.44 10.64
CA ALA A 741 21.34 37.24 11.15
C ALA A 741 21.50 37.28 12.70
N ASP A 742 21.83 36.14 13.33
CA ASP A 742 21.80 35.93 14.81
C ASP A 742 22.74 36.81 15.65
N ILE A 743 23.52 37.67 14.98
CA ILE A 743 24.40 38.77 15.43
C ILE A 743 25.28 38.59 16.69
N ASP A 744 26.57 38.88 16.50
CA ASP A 744 27.46 39.30 17.59
C ASP A 744 27.12 40.74 18.02
N GLU A 745 26.39 40.90 19.13
CA GLU A 745 26.09 42.20 19.76
C GLU A 745 27.34 42.95 20.29
N ASP A 746 28.52 42.32 20.33
CA ASP A 746 29.74 42.92 20.88
C ASP A 746 30.72 43.47 19.83
N GLY A 747 30.42 43.31 18.54
CA GLY A 747 31.29 43.76 17.45
C GLY A 747 32.61 43.00 17.33
N SER A 748 32.71 41.80 17.92
CA SER A 748 33.92 40.96 17.88
C SER A 748 33.91 39.85 16.80
N GLY A 749 33.27 40.11 15.66
CA GLY A 749 33.73 39.59 14.37
C GLY A 749 33.51 38.10 14.08
N GLY A 750 32.29 37.60 14.23
CA GLY A 750 31.83 36.39 13.55
C GLY A 750 31.95 36.55 12.03
N TYR A 751 32.54 35.55 11.38
CA TYR A 751 32.75 35.60 9.94
C TYR A 751 31.44 35.36 9.18
N ALA A 752 31.24 36.10 8.08
CA ALA A 752 30.06 35.97 7.25
C ALA A 752 29.89 34.54 6.69
N ASN A 753 28.69 33.97 6.82
CA ASN A 753 28.41 32.60 6.40
C ASN A 753 27.23 32.45 5.44
N VAL A 754 26.59 33.53 4.97
CA VAL A 754 25.55 33.51 3.92
C VAL A 754 25.95 34.44 2.77
N PHE A 755 25.88 33.95 1.53
CA PHE A 755 26.36 34.69 0.35
C PHE A 755 25.43 34.56 -0.86
N LEU A 756 25.31 35.63 -1.64
CA LEU A 756 24.68 35.61 -2.96
C LEU A 756 25.75 35.65 -4.04
N TYR A 757 25.50 35.03 -5.20
CA TYR A 757 26.41 35.13 -6.34
C TYR A 757 26.06 36.34 -7.21
N GLN A 758 27.09 37.07 -7.68
CA GLN A 758 26.96 38.17 -8.62
C GLN A 758 27.87 37.95 -9.85
N GLU A 759 27.22 37.78 -11.01
CA GLU A 759 27.88 37.49 -12.30
C GLU A 759 28.83 38.61 -12.76
N SER A 760 28.41 39.88 -12.64
CA SER A 760 29.17 41.02 -13.17
C SER A 760 30.59 41.09 -12.62
N ASP A 761 30.76 40.70 -11.34
CA ASP A 761 32.00 40.82 -10.60
C ASP A 761 32.62 39.46 -10.23
N VAL A 762 31.96 38.34 -10.56
CA VAL A 762 32.36 36.96 -10.17
C VAL A 762 32.71 36.95 -8.70
N SER A 763 31.76 37.41 -7.90
CA SER A 763 31.94 37.60 -6.47
C SER A 763 30.74 37.08 -5.71
N TYR A 764 30.97 36.83 -4.43
CA TYR A 764 29.98 36.38 -3.47
C TYR A 764 29.70 37.51 -2.47
N PRO A 765 28.92 38.55 -2.82
CA PRO A 765 28.52 39.56 -1.87
C PRO A 765 27.54 39.03 -0.82
N LEU A 766 27.50 39.71 0.33
CA LEU A 766 26.49 39.52 1.35
C LEU A 766 25.12 40.05 0.87
N PRO A 767 23.99 39.45 1.31
CA PRO A 767 22.66 39.99 1.04
C PRO A 767 22.48 41.44 1.55
N ALA A 768 21.73 42.27 0.82
CA ALA A 768 21.37 43.62 1.23
C ALA A 768 20.30 43.62 2.36
N THR A 769 20.01 44.78 2.95
CA THR A 769 19.10 44.96 4.11
C THR A 769 17.63 44.55 3.91
N SER A 770 17.23 44.10 2.72
CA SER A 770 15.90 43.53 2.45
C SER A 770 16.02 42.01 2.33
N THR A 771 15.50 41.29 3.32
CA THR A 771 15.66 39.83 3.56
C THR A 771 14.97 38.89 2.53
N SER A 772 14.52 39.41 1.38
CA SER A 772 13.89 38.62 0.31
C SER A 772 14.89 38.27 -0.79
N VAL A 773 15.22 36.98 -0.94
CA VAL A 773 15.84 36.47 -2.17
C VAL A 773 14.72 36.25 -3.18
N PRO A 774 14.81 36.79 -4.41
CA PRO A 774 13.79 36.54 -5.43
C PRO A 774 13.59 35.04 -5.67
N THR A 775 12.35 34.61 -5.88
CA THR A 775 12.02 33.22 -6.26
C THR A 775 12.91 32.75 -7.41
N GLY A 776 13.44 31.53 -7.29
CA GLY A 776 14.32 30.94 -8.30
C GLY A 776 15.78 31.43 -8.27
N ARG A 777 16.13 32.39 -7.41
CA ARG A 777 17.53 32.76 -7.16
C ARG A 777 18.11 31.88 -6.04
N GLY A 778 19.31 31.34 -6.26
CA GLY A 778 20.00 30.56 -5.24
C GLY A 778 20.93 31.41 -4.37
N PHE A 779 21.34 30.85 -3.25
CA PHE A 779 22.28 31.42 -2.28
C PHE A 779 23.17 30.31 -1.68
N TRP A 780 24.29 30.72 -1.11
CA TRP A 780 25.15 29.85 -0.32
C TRP A 780 25.01 30.14 1.14
N PHE A 781 25.16 29.11 1.97
CA PHE A 781 25.46 29.30 3.37
C PHE A 781 26.34 28.17 3.92
N TYR A 782 27.04 28.44 5.03
CA TYR A 782 27.77 27.41 5.76
C TYR A 782 26.90 26.87 6.88
N ALA A 783 26.56 25.58 6.81
CA ALA A 783 25.84 24.87 7.85
C ALA A 783 26.84 24.40 8.92
N PHE A 784 26.79 25.00 10.10
CA PHE A 784 27.62 24.60 11.22
C PHE A 784 27.10 23.30 11.87
N GLU A 785 27.97 22.58 12.58
CA GLU A 785 27.56 21.47 13.45
C GLU A 785 26.76 22.01 14.64
N ASP A 786 27.19 23.16 15.17
CA ASP A 786 26.54 23.85 16.26
C ASP A 786 25.42 24.76 15.74
N ASP A 787 24.24 24.67 16.35
CA ASP A 787 23.04 25.39 15.93
C ASP A 787 22.83 26.72 16.67
N ASP A 788 23.53 26.93 17.80
CA ASP A 788 23.42 28.16 18.60
C ASP A 788 24.77 28.49 19.30
N PRO A 789 25.44 29.60 18.93
CA PRO A 789 26.73 29.97 19.49
C PRO A 789 26.67 30.44 20.96
N PHE A 790 25.49 30.67 21.53
CA PHE A 790 25.32 31.20 22.89
C PHE A 790 25.24 30.12 23.97
N THR A 791 25.33 28.85 23.60
CA THR A 791 25.35 27.73 24.55
C THR A 791 26.73 27.06 24.59
N ASN A 792 27.19 26.67 25.79
CA ASN A 792 28.50 26.02 25.94
C ASN A 792 28.41 24.54 25.53
N GLY A 793 28.90 24.21 24.33
CA GLY A 793 29.04 22.83 23.81
C GLY A 793 28.30 22.62 22.49
N THR A 794 28.69 21.60 21.71
CA THR A 794 28.02 21.27 20.44
C THR A 794 26.57 20.84 20.68
N GLN A 795 25.59 21.62 20.23
CA GLN A 795 24.15 21.35 20.42
C GLN A 795 23.51 20.46 19.34
N GLY A 796 24.19 20.21 18.22
CA GLY A 796 23.59 19.57 17.07
C GLY A 796 24.49 18.60 16.33
N THR A 797 23.86 17.64 15.65
CA THR A 797 24.46 16.81 14.60
C THR A 797 23.57 16.86 13.38
N PHE A 798 24.11 16.56 12.19
CA PHE A 798 23.26 16.35 11.01
C PHE A 798 22.43 15.07 11.17
N PRO A 799 21.24 14.98 10.53
CA PRO A 799 20.69 15.95 9.58
C PRO A 799 20.07 17.20 10.22
N LYS A 800 20.16 18.34 9.53
CA LYS A 800 19.46 19.59 9.91
C LYS A 800 18.15 19.69 9.14
N VAL A 801 17.07 20.10 9.81
CA VAL A 801 15.74 20.20 9.19
C VAL A 801 15.34 21.66 9.10
N LEU A 802 15.17 22.15 7.87
CA LEU A 802 14.79 23.53 7.58
C LEU A 802 13.28 23.66 7.33
N PRO A 803 12.61 24.65 7.95
CA PRO A 803 11.20 24.90 7.73
C PRO A 803 10.96 25.41 6.32
N ALA A 804 10.14 24.70 5.56
CA ALA A 804 9.72 25.09 4.23
C ALA A 804 8.19 25.17 4.20
N SER A 805 7.65 26.37 4.43
CA SER A 805 6.21 26.65 4.33
C SER A 805 5.99 27.93 3.54
N GLY A 806 5.07 27.89 2.58
CA GLY A 806 4.72 29.04 1.77
C GLY A 806 3.79 28.64 0.62
N THR A 807 3.41 29.61 -0.20
CA THR A 807 2.53 29.33 -1.35
C THR A 807 3.36 28.80 -2.53
N PRO A 808 3.17 27.55 -2.97
CA PRO A 808 3.96 26.99 -4.07
C PRO A 808 3.73 27.76 -5.36
N LEU A 809 4.79 27.91 -6.16
CA LEU A 809 4.70 28.52 -7.47
C LEU A 809 3.91 27.59 -8.42
N ALA A 810 2.76 28.05 -8.91
CA ALA A 810 1.86 27.21 -9.71
C ALA A 810 2.13 27.25 -11.23
N THR A 811 2.92 28.22 -11.69
CA THR A 811 3.16 28.51 -13.12
C THR A 811 4.63 28.47 -13.46
N ASP A 812 4.93 28.40 -14.76
CA ASP A 812 6.28 28.48 -15.29
C ASP A 812 7.06 29.68 -14.73
N HIS A 813 8.35 29.47 -14.47
CA HIS A 813 9.24 30.44 -13.83
C HIS A 813 10.35 30.89 -14.78
N ASP A 814 10.42 32.18 -15.10
CA ASP A 814 11.52 32.79 -15.86
C ASP A 814 12.57 33.33 -14.90
N PHE A 815 13.80 32.82 -14.98
CA PHE A 815 14.88 33.17 -14.04
C PHE A 815 15.50 34.55 -14.31
N GLY A 816 15.18 35.20 -15.44
CA GLY A 816 15.65 36.57 -15.71
C GLY A 816 17.18 36.71 -15.81
N ILE A 817 17.86 35.65 -16.26
CA ILE A 817 19.31 35.58 -16.39
C ILE A 817 19.90 36.61 -17.36
N THR A 818 21.15 36.99 -17.12
CA THR A 818 21.91 37.97 -17.90
C THR A 818 23.16 37.36 -18.54
N TYR A 819 23.86 38.13 -19.36
CA TYR A 819 25.17 37.74 -19.88
C TYR A 819 26.10 38.94 -19.91
N THR A 820 27.20 38.83 -19.18
CA THR A 820 28.27 39.82 -19.09
C THR A 820 29.43 39.38 -19.98
N SER A 821 29.68 40.12 -21.07
CA SER A 821 30.59 39.74 -22.16
C SER A 821 32.10 39.86 -21.85
N SER A 822 32.54 39.55 -20.64
CA SER A 822 33.98 39.45 -20.34
C SER A 822 34.47 38.00 -20.46
N SER A 823 35.73 37.70 -20.13
CA SER A 823 36.38 36.38 -20.30
C SER A 823 35.43 35.18 -20.13
N ALA A 824 35.66 34.07 -20.82
CA ALA A 824 34.83 32.84 -20.89
C ALA A 824 34.26 32.30 -19.54
N PHE A 825 34.79 32.78 -18.42
CA PHE A 825 34.38 32.51 -17.06
C PHE A 825 33.18 33.35 -16.54
N ARG A 826 32.77 34.43 -17.23
CA ARG A 826 31.59 35.25 -16.88
C ARG A 826 30.38 34.82 -17.69
N GLY A 827 29.27 34.59 -17.01
CA GLY A 827 28.04 33.97 -17.54
C GLY A 827 27.37 33.01 -16.55
N GLY A 828 28.06 32.61 -15.48
CA GLY A 828 27.50 31.75 -14.44
C GLY A 828 26.37 32.43 -13.66
N HIS A 829 25.34 31.68 -13.27
CA HIS A 829 24.20 32.15 -12.49
C HIS A 829 23.88 31.14 -11.39
N LEU A 830 23.76 31.61 -10.15
CA LEU A 830 23.29 30.79 -9.03
C LEU A 830 21.77 30.83 -8.98
N LEU A 831 21.15 29.73 -9.37
CA LEU A 831 19.71 29.56 -9.44
C LEU A 831 19.23 28.56 -8.39
N GLY A 832 17.92 28.45 -8.29
CA GLY A 832 17.24 27.60 -7.33
C GLY A 832 16.08 26.85 -7.93
N ASN A 833 15.74 25.69 -7.40
CA ASN A 833 14.45 25.09 -7.67
C ASN A 833 13.33 26.01 -7.12
N PRO A 834 12.49 26.63 -7.96
CA PRO A 834 11.46 27.57 -7.53
C PRO A 834 10.13 26.90 -7.15
N TYR A 835 10.07 25.56 -7.17
CA TYR A 835 8.86 24.78 -6.89
C TYR A 835 8.99 24.00 -5.58
N ASP A 836 7.86 23.45 -5.14
CA ASP A 836 7.69 22.62 -3.94
C ASP A 836 7.97 21.13 -4.16
N GLN A 837 8.54 20.77 -5.32
CA GLN A 837 8.83 19.41 -5.74
C GLN A 837 10.16 19.35 -6.48
N ASP A 838 10.77 18.18 -6.55
CA ASP A 838 11.99 17.95 -7.32
C ASP A 838 11.78 18.27 -8.82
N LEU A 839 12.79 18.85 -9.45
CA LEU A 839 12.77 19.30 -10.83
C LEU A 839 13.59 18.41 -11.77
N ASP A 840 13.02 18.12 -12.94
CA ASP A 840 13.70 17.44 -14.05
C ASP A 840 14.37 18.45 -15.00
N TRP A 841 15.72 18.51 -15.02
CA TRP A 841 16.46 19.38 -15.94
C TRP A 841 16.28 19.03 -17.43
N ASP A 842 16.04 17.77 -17.77
CA ASP A 842 15.96 17.29 -19.15
C ASP A 842 14.54 17.32 -19.72
N HIS A 843 13.56 17.83 -18.96
CA HIS A 843 12.17 17.92 -19.43
C HIS A 843 12.06 18.73 -20.74
N ALA A 844 11.27 18.24 -21.69
CA ALA A 844 11.23 18.80 -23.05
C ALA A 844 10.74 20.25 -23.11
N ASP A 845 9.90 20.67 -22.16
CA ASP A 845 9.28 22.00 -22.12
C ASP A 845 10.20 23.12 -21.60
N TRP A 846 11.45 22.81 -21.22
CA TRP A 846 12.39 23.85 -20.79
C TRP A 846 12.72 24.81 -21.93
N THR A 847 12.67 26.12 -21.65
CA THR A 847 13.25 27.11 -22.56
C THR A 847 14.72 27.32 -22.20
N LYS A 848 15.67 26.88 -23.04
CA LYS A 848 17.13 27.04 -22.83
C LYS A 848 17.77 27.80 -24.01
N THR A 849 17.61 29.12 -24.08
CA THR A 849 18.19 29.94 -25.17
C THR A 849 19.54 30.52 -24.77
N LYS A 850 20.61 30.15 -25.47
CA LYS A 850 22.01 30.53 -25.16
C LYS A 850 22.41 30.17 -23.72
N ILE A 851 21.98 29.00 -23.28
CA ILE A 851 22.29 28.41 -21.98
C ILE A 851 23.13 27.17 -22.23
N SER A 852 24.14 26.95 -21.40
CA SER A 852 24.82 25.67 -21.35
C SER A 852 23.79 24.56 -21.06
N SER A 853 23.97 23.42 -21.70
CA SER A 853 23.18 22.22 -21.37
C SER A 853 23.57 21.62 -20.03
N THR A 854 24.65 22.12 -19.41
CA THR A 854 25.22 21.65 -18.16
C THR A 854 24.72 22.46 -16.96
N ILE A 855 24.30 21.74 -15.90
CA ILE A 855 24.08 22.29 -14.56
C ILE A 855 25.08 21.71 -13.57
N TYR A 856 25.32 22.46 -12.50
CA TYR A 856 26.20 22.05 -11.40
C TYR A 856 25.47 22.16 -10.07
N VAL A 857 25.52 21.09 -9.27
CA VAL A 857 24.93 21.00 -7.94
C VAL A 857 26.05 20.66 -6.96
N TYR A 858 26.15 21.38 -5.86
CA TYR A 858 27.20 21.15 -4.87
C TYR A 858 26.75 20.09 -3.87
N ASP A 859 27.61 19.12 -3.58
CA ASP A 859 27.38 18.11 -2.56
C ASP A 859 28.59 18.05 -1.60
N PRO A 860 28.42 18.39 -0.31
CA PRO A 860 29.50 18.33 0.69
C PRO A 860 30.07 16.91 0.89
N ALA A 861 29.30 15.87 0.58
CA ALA A 861 29.76 14.48 0.68
C ALA A 861 30.54 14.02 -0.57
N TYR A 862 30.37 14.68 -1.71
CA TYR A 862 31.08 14.33 -2.94
C TYR A 862 32.48 14.94 -2.93
N ASN A 863 33.52 14.09 -2.98
CA ASN A 863 34.94 14.49 -2.92
C ASN A 863 35.30 15.54 -1.86
N GLY A 864 34.70 15.43 -0.66
CA GLY A 864 35.00 16.33 0.46
C GLY A 864 34.48 17.76 0.27
N GLY A 865 33.52 17.97 -0.63
CA GLY A 865 32.90 19.26 -0.90
C GLY A 865 33.16 19.75 -2.31
N ASP A 866 32.54 19.10 -3.29
CA ASP A 866 32.77 19.30 -4.72
C ASP A 866 31.45 19.36 -5.50
N TYR A 867 31.54 19.78 -6.76
CA TYR A 867 30.38 19.94 -7.64
C TYR A 867 30.06 18.65 -8.40
N LEU A 868 28.82 18.21 -8.29
CA LEU A 868 28.18 17.30 -9.21
C LEU A 868 27.76 18.06 -10.47
N SER A 869 27.87 17.43 -11.63
CA SER A 869 27.49 18.00 -12.92
C SER A 869 26.47 17.12 -13.64
N TRP A 870 25.63 17.72 -14.48
CA TRP A 870 24.76 17.01 -15.41
C TRP A 870 24.63 17.78 -16.71
N THR A 871 24.93 17.12 -17.83
CA THR A 871 24.82 17.67 -19.18
C THR A 871 23.71 16.94 -19.94
N THR A 872 22.68 17.66 -20.40
CA THR A 872 21.57 17.08 -21.17
C THR A 872 22.08 16.27 -22.38
N GLY A 873 21.64 15.01 -22.49
CA GLY A 873 22.01 14.08 -23.58
C GLY A 873 23.35 13.36 -23.41
N VAL A 874 24.18 13.76 -22.44
CA VAL A 874 25.47 13.10 -22.12
C VAL A 874 25.45 12.44 -20.74
N GLY A 875 24.80 13.08 -19.76
CA GLY A 875 24.77 12.67 -18.36
C GLY A 875 25.82 13.40 -17.52
N GLY A 876 26.19 12.82 -16.38
CA GLY A 876 27.17 13.41 -15.48
C GLY A 876 27.25 12.66 -14.15
N THR A 877 27.62 13.36 -13.08
CA THR A 877 27.77 12.82 -11.73
C THR A 877 26.53 13.02 -10.86
N LEU A 878 25.65 13.96 -11.23
CA LEU A 878 24.34 14.18 -10.60
C LEU A 878 23.33 13.12 -11.06
N LYS A 879 22.54 12.57 -10.14
CA LYS A 879 21.54 11.53 -10.43
C LYS A 879 20.41 12.04 -11.34
N GLU A 880 20.33 11.50 -12.56
CA GLU A 880 19.24 11.68 -13.53
C GLU A 880 18.85 13.13 -13.85
N GLY A 881 19.77 14.09 -13.67
CA GLY A 881 19.49 15.51 -13.88
C GLY A 881 18.42 16.08 -12.95
N THR A 882 18.21 15.47 -11.79
CA THR A 882 17.18 15.88 -10.82
C THR A 882 17.72 16.96 -9.89
N ILE A 883 16.97 18.05 -9.73
CA ILE A 883 17.27 19.16 -8.81
C ILE A 883 16.26 19.12 -7.66
N PRO A 884 16.64 18.66 -6.45
CA PRO A 884 15.72 18.57 -5.32
C PRO A 884 15.03 19.88 -4.96
N VAL A 885 13.89 19.79 -4.25
CA VAL A 885 13.26 20.99 -3.66
C VAL A 885 14.23 21.74 -2.74
N GLY A 886 14.28 23.07 -2.85
CA GLY A 886 15.19 23.91 -2.07
C GLY A 886 16.69 23.80 -2.45
N GLN A 887 17.05 22.91 -3.38
CA GLN A 887 18.42 22.79 -3.88
C GLN A 887 18.74 23.97 -4.82
N GLY A 888 19.86 24.64 -4.55
CA GLY A 888 20.45 25.58 -5.49
C GLY A 888 21.28 24.86 -6.55
N PHE A 889 21.41 25.45 -7.74
CA PHE A 889 22.22 24.93 -8.84
C PHE A 889 22.84 26.06 -9.67
N PHE A 890 23.99 25.80 -10.26
CA PHE A 890 24.66 26.73 -11.19
C PHE A 890 24.42 26.34 -12.64
N VAL A 891 24.29 27.36 -13.49
CA VAL A 891 24.22 27.24 -14.95
C VAL A 891 24.91 28.43 -15.61
N TYR A 892 25.43 28.25 -16.84
CA TYR A 892 26.14 29.31 -17.56
C TYR A 892 25.36 29.80 -18.78
N ALA A 893 25.23 31.11 -18.93
CA ALA A 893 24.84 31.76 -20.18
C ALA A 893 26.02 31.78 -21.15
N THR A 894 25.76 31.45 -22.42
CA THR A 894 26.80 31.28 -23.45
C THR A 894 26.85 32.44 -24.45
N GLY A 895 26.00 33.46 -24.29
CA GLY A 895 26.02 34.65 -25.13
C GLY A 895 24.93 35.67 -24.79
N SER A 896 24.94 36.80 -25.49
CA SER A 896 24.05 37.94 -25.23
C SER A 896 22.55 37.63 -25.39
N ASN A 897 21.72 38.21 -24.52
CA ASN A 897 20.27 37.97 -24.42
C ASN A 897 19.90 36.50 -24.14
N PRO A 898 20.43 35.88 -23.07
CA PRO A 898 20.06 34.52 -22.71
C PRO A 898 18.64 34.47 -22.15
N ARG A 899 18.01 33.29 -22.21
CA ARG A 899 16.68 33.06 -21.61
C ARG A 899 16.56 31.65 -21.07
N LEU A 900 16.14 31.53 -19.81
CA LEU A 900 15.93 30.27 -19.11
C LEU A 900 14.57 30.27 -18.38
N VAL A 901 13.69 29.33 -18.73
CA VAL A 901 12.37 29.18 -18.10
C VAL A 901 12.18 27.73 -17.65
N ALA A 902 11.93 27.54 -16.35
CA ALA A 902 11.52 26.26 -15.78
C ALA A 902 10.02 26.06 -15.97
N PRO A 903 9.56 25.03 -16.69
CA PRO A 903 8.15 24.76 -16.85
C PRO A 903 7.60 24.08 -15.60
N SER A 904 6.36 24.41 -15.24
CA SER A 904 5.65 23.76 -14.12
C SER A 904 5.37 22.27 -14.37
N SER A 905 5.50 21.79 -15.61
CA SER A 905 5.42 20.37 -16.00
C SER A 905 6.67 19.56 -15.63
N ALA A 906 7.82 20.19 -15.35
CA ALA A 906 9.06 19.50 -15.01
C ALA A 906 9.12 18.99 -13.54
N ARG A 907 8.02 19.05 -12.79
CA ARG A 907 7.94 18.61 -11.39
C ARG A 907 7.74 17.08 -11.30
N LEU A 908 8.51 16.41 -10.46
CA LEU A 908 8.61 14.93 -10.44
C LEU A 908 7.72 14.21 -9.40
N GLY A 909 6.81 14.90 -8.70
CA GLY A 909 5.87 14.29 -7.73
C GLY A 909 6.54 13.53 -6.56
N THR A 910 7.86 13.63 -6.45
CA THR A 910 8.76 12.95 -5.52
C THR A 910 9.60 13.98 -4.80
N TRP A 911 10.15 13.60 -3.65
CA TRP A 911 10.93 14.48 -2.78
C TRP A 911 12.24 13.79 -2.41
N SER A 912 13.36 14.47 -2.63
CA SER A 912 14.70 13.99 -2.29
C SER A 912 15.37 14.90 -1.26
N PRO A 913 16.15 14.35 -0.31
CA PRO A 913 16.94 15.17 0.62
C PRO A 913 18.04 15.95 -0.11
N ILE A 914 18.46 17.07 0.48
CA ILE A 914 19.63 17.82 0.03
C ILE A 914 20.88 17.08 0.53
N ASN A 915 21.77 16.72 -0.40
CA ASN A 915 23.00 15.91 -0.27
C ASN A 915 22.79 14.38 -0.33
N GLY A 916 23.83 13.66 -0.75
CA GLY A 916 23.73 12.25 -1.14
C GLY A 916 23.18 12.07 -2.57
N LEU A 917 23.32 13.13 -3.39
CA LEU A 917 22.80 13.21 -4.75
C LEU A 917 23.74 12.56 -5.77
N ALA A 918 24.96 12.26 -5.34
CA ALA A 918 25.93 11.52 -6.12
C ALA A 918 25.39 10.12 -6.43
N GLU A 919 25.51 9.70 -7.69
CA GLU A 919 25.14 8.35 -8.09
C GLU A 919 25.98 7.30 -7.33
N THR A 920 25.38 6.59 -6.38
CA THR A 920 25.88 5.30 -5.87
C THR A 920 25.45 4.22 -6.86
N ALA A 921 25.98 4.22 -8.08
CA ALA A 921 25.54 3.26 -9.09
C ALA A 921 25.78 1.82 -8.60
N PRO A 922 24.77 0.93 -8.66
CA PRO A 922 24.99 -0.51 -8.69
C PRO A 922 25.86 -0.84 -9.89
N GLU A 923 26.71 -1.86 -9.74
CA GLU A 923 27.43 -2.48 -10.85
C GLU A 923 26.49 -2.77 -12.03
N ALA A 924 26.88 -2.33 -13.22
CA ALA A 924 26.67 -3.06 -14.47
C ALA A 924 25.26 -3.67 -14.69
N SER A 925 24.20 -2.86 -14.74
CA SER A 925 23.02 -3.24 -15.52
C SER A 925 22.22 -2.02 -16.00
N GLY A 926 22.50 -1.59 -17.23
CA GLY A 926 21.55 -1.04 -18.19
C GLY A 926 20.60 0.09 -17.76
N ALA A 927 20.76 1.24 -18.44
CA ALA A 927 19.78 2.31 -18.63
C ALA A 927 19.67 3.35 -17.49
N SER A 928 20.16 4.57 -17.78
CA SER A 928 19.42 5.76 -17.37
C SER A 928 18.03 5.67 -18.00
N ALA A 929 16.97 5.65 -17.18
CA ALA A 929 15.60 5.44 -17.63
C ALA A 929 14.98 6.64 -18.38
N LYS A 930 15.73 7.72 -18.63
CA LYS A 930 15.33 8.78 -19.57
C LYS A 930 15.80 8.41 -20.98
N ASN A 931 14.84 7.93 -21.79
CA ASN A 931 14.88 7.66 -23.23
C ASN A 931 16.25 7.40 -23.88
N ARG A 932 16.54 6.12 -24.15
CA ARG A 932 17.68 5.64 -24.96
C ARG A 932 17.77 6.25 -26.37
N GLU A 933 16.76 6.99 -26.84
CA GLU A 933 16.73 7.56 -28.18
C GLU A 933 17.51 8.89 -28.31
N ASP A 934 17.86 9.57 -27.20
CA ASP A 934 18.51 10.90 -27.21
C ASP A 934 19.92 10.96 -26.59
N THR A 935 20.52 9.83 -26.19
CA THR A 935 21.85 9.82 -25.56
C THR A 935 22.99 9.74 -26.59
N LEU A 936 23.93 10.70 -26.56
CA LEU A 936 25.11 10.72 -27.41
C LEU A 936 26.07 9.55 -27.10
N PRO A 937 26.79 8.96 -28.07
CA PRO A 937 27.86 8.00 -27.82
C PRO A 937 28.94 8.61 -26.92
N HIS A 938 29.33 7.96 -25.82
CA HIS A 938 30.31 8.55 -24.90
C HIS A 938 31.13 7.54 -24.10
N VAL A 939 32.39 7.89 -23.80
CA VAL A 939 33.31 7.16 -22.93
C VAL A 939 33.10 7.62 -21.48
N ARG A 940 33.02 6.67 -20.53
CA ARG A 940 32.99 6.98 -19.08
C ARG A 940 34.19 6.36 -18.38
N LEU A 941 34.92 7.18 -17.65
CA LEU A 941 36.03 6.75 -16.81
C LEU A 941 35.72 7.06 -15.34
N ARG A 942 36.11 6.14 -14.45
CA ARG A 942 35.98 6.28 -13.00
C ARG A 942 37.33 6.06 -12.33
N LEU A 943 37.79 7.04 -11.57
CA LEU A 943 38.99 6.94 -10.74
C LEU A 943 38.60 6.86 -9.27
N THR A 944 39.06 5.82 -8.56
CA THR A 944 38.76 5.59 -7.14
C THR A 944 40.05 5.40 -6.35
N GLY A 945 40.12 5.90 -5.12
CA GLY A 945 41.32 5.80 -4.30
C GLY A 945 41.15 6.45 -2.94
N GLN A 946 42.11 6.26 -2.05
CA GLN A 946 42.08 6.83 -0.71
C GLN A 946 42.97 8.09 -0.67
N VAL A 947 42.38 9.24 -0.33
CA VAL A 947 43.07 10.53 -0.23
C VAL A 947 42.67 11.20 1.08
N GLY A 948 43.64 11.71 1.84
CA GLY A 948 43.39 12.32 3.16
C GLY A 948 42.77 11.36 4.19
N GLY A 949 42.86 10.04 3.98
CA GLY A 949 42.23 9.03 4.83
C GLY A 949 40.82 8.63 4.40
N HIS A 950 40.23 9.29 3.40
CA HIS A 950 38.87 9.04 2.92
C HIS A 950 38.84 8.39 1.53
N ASN A 951 37.83 7.55 1.27
CA ASN A 951 37.60 7.01 -0.08
C ASN A 951 37.01 8.10 -0.97
N ARG A 952 37.69 8.40 -2.08
CA ARG A 952 37.31 9.44 -3.05
C ARG A 952 37.01 8.81 -4.41
N THR A 953 36.22 9.49 -5.22
CA THR A 953 35.84 9.03 -6.56
C THR A 953 35.70 10.19 -7.52
N ALA A 954 36.46 10.17 -8.62
CA ALA A 954 36.33 11.11 -9.72
C ALA A 954 35.77 10.42 -10.96
N ARG A 955 35.02 11.15 -11.78
CA ARG A 955 34.43 10.64 -13.01
C ARG A 955 34.66 11.63 -14.16
N LEU A 956 34.90 11.08 -15.36
CA LEU A 956 35.04 11.82 -16.60
C LEU A 956 34.15 11.18 -17.67
N ALA A 957 33.34 11.99 -18.36
CA ALA A 957 32.59 11.58 -19.53
C ALA A 957 33.10 12.29 -20.79
N ILE A 958 33.23 11.56 -21.90
CA ILE A 958 33.64 12.12 -23.19
C ILE A 958 32.61 11.71 -24.23
N ALA A 959 31.81 12.66 -24.71
CA ALA A 959 30.80 12.43 -25.73
C ALA A 959 31.33 12.72 -27.13
N VAL A 960 30.91 11.90 -28.10
CA VAL A 960 31.14 12.13 -29.52
C VAL A 960 29.87 12.73 -30.10
N ASP A 961 29.98 13.95 -30.60
CA ASP A 961 28.85 14.74 -31.07
C ASP A 961 29.23 15.49 -32.33
N ALA A 962 28.45 15.29 -33.40
CA ALA A 962 28.72 15.92 -34.69
C ALA A 962 28.58 17.46 -34.66
N ASP A 963 27.81 17.98 -33.69
CA ASP A 963 27.59 19.41 -33.53
C ASP A 963 28.55 20.07 -32.51
N ALA A 964 29.43 19.29 -31.87
CA ALA A 964 30.44 19.82 -30.95
C ALA A 964 31.52 20.62 -31.69
N ALA A 965 32.14 21.58 -31.00
CA ALA A 965 33.21 22.40 -31.56
C ALA A 965 34.56 22.09 -30.89
N PRO A 966 35.70 22.26 -31.59
CA PRO A 966 37.00 22.24 -30.91
C PRO A 966 37.08 23.41 -29.92
N GLY A 967 37.31 23.11 -28.64
CA GLY A 967 37.32 24.10 -27.54
C GLY A 967 36.04 24.04 -26.70
N LEU A 968 35.82 25.03 -25.83
CA LEU A 968 34.67 25.06 -24.92
C LEU A 968 33.34 25.33 -25.65
N ASP A 969 32.38 24.42 -25.54
CA ASP A 969 31.04 24.53 -26.13
C ASP A 969 29.88 24.39 -25.13
N THR A 970 28.64 24.34 -25.63
CA THR A 970 27.43 24.28 -24.77
C THR A 970 27.17 22.92 -24.13
N ARG A 971 27.83 21.86 -24.59
CA ARG A 971 27.74 20.48 -24.11
C ARG A 971 28.99 20.05 -23.31
N ASP A 972 29.95 20.94 -23.15
CA ASP A 972 31.02 20.75 -22.18
C ASP A 972 30.58 21.08 -20.75
N ALA A 973 31.15 20.34 -19.79
CA ALA A 973 31.10 20.65 -18.38
C ALA A 973 32.51 20.99 -17.88
N LEU A 974 32.70 22.24 -17.49
CA LEU A 974 33.92 22.72 -16.84
C LEU A 974 34.14 21.98 -15.51
N ALA A 975 35.39 21.61 -15.23
CA ALA A 975 35.79 21.17 -13.91
C ALA A 975 35.89 22.39 -13.00
N ILE A 976 35.15 22.39 -11.90
CA ILE A 976 35.08 23.53 -10.97
C ILE A 976 36.02 23.27 -9.79
N ALA A 977 36.69 24.32 -9.32
CA ALA A 977 37.52 24.24 -8.12
C ALA A 977 36.68 23.78 -6.91
N PRO A 978 37.21 22.87 -6.06
CA PRO A 978 36.50 22.43 -4.88
C PRO A 978 36.42 23.54 -3.83
N ALA A 979 35.63 23.32 -2.77
CA ALA A 979 35.68 24.21 -1.61
C ALA A 979 37.08 24.20 -0.96
N ALA A 980 37.47 25.33 -0.33
CA ALA A 980 38.79 25.49 0.25
C ALA A 980 39.10 24.41 1.31
N GLY A 981 40.20 23.67 1.11
CA GLY A 981 40.67 22.64 2.05
C GLY A 981 40.14 21.21 1.82
N ALA A 982 39.37 20.96 0.75
CA ALA A 982 38.81 19.63 0.45
C ALA A 982 39.88 18.60 0.02
N ASP A 983 39.71 17.35 0.46
CA ASP A 983 40.46 16.20 -0.06
C ASP A 983 39.72 15.59 -1.26
N ALA A 984 40.34 15.55 -2.43
CA ALA A 984 39.68 15.14 -3.67
C ALA A 984 40.58 14.27 -4.58
N LEU A 985 39.93 13.45 -5.41
CA LEU A 985 40.52 12.91 -6.63
C LEU A 985 40.01 13.71 -7.83
N ARG A 986 40.86 13.89 -8.83
CA ARG A 986 40.49 14.55 -10.09
C ARG A 986 40.80 13.66 -11.28
N LEU A 987 39.88 13.67 -12.24
CA LEU A 987 40.00 13.04 -13.54
C LEU A 987 39.35 13.97 -14.56
N VAL A 988 40.15 14.65 -15.38
CA VAL A 988 39.66 15.71 -16.27
C VAL A 988 40.27 15.59 -17.67
N ALA A 989 39.48 15.93 -18.68
CA ALA A 989 39.98 16.17 -20.04
C ALA A 989 40.49 17.61 -20.16
N ALA A 990 41.36 17.86 -21.14
CA ALA A 990 41.84 19.20 -21.45
C ALA A 990 41.37 19.69 -22.82
N THR A 991 40.92 20.93 -22.90
CA THR A 991 40.78 21.64 -24.18
C THR A 991 42.17 22.09 -24.69
N PRO A 992 42.29 22.42 -25.99
CA PRO A 992 43.49 23.06 -26.53
C PRO A 992 43.87 24.37 -25.82
N GLU A 993 42.88 25.06 -25.23
CA GLU A 993 43.02 26.30 -24.47
C GLU A 993 43.36 26.08 -22.97
N ALA A 994 43.68 24.84 -22.59
CA ALA A 994 44.04 24.40 -21.24
C ALA A 994 42.89 24.51 -20.20
N ASP A 995 41.63 24.54 -20.65
CA ASP A 995 40.48 24.45 -19.74
C ASP A 995 40.26 22.98 -19.33
N ALA A 996 40.03 22.74 -18.05
CA ALA A 996 39.78 21.41 -17.52
C ALA A 996 38.28 21.06 -17.57
N LEU A 997 37.95 19.88 -18.09
CA LEU A 997 36.56 19.43 -18.31
C LEU A 997 36.26 18.12 -17.57
N THR A 998 35.10 18.03 -16.92
CA THR A 998 34.55 16.79 -16.33
C THR A 998 33.59 16.07 -17.27
N VAL A 999 33.01 16.81 -18.22
CA VAL A 999 32.32 16.29 -19.40
C VAL A 999 32.88 17.03 -20.60
N SER A 1000 33.35 16.30 -21.62
CA SER A 1000 33.87 16.89 -22.86
C SER A 1000 33.10 16.35 -24.06
N ALA A 1001 32.57 17.24 -24.89
CA ALA A 1001 31.97 16.89 -26.17
C ALA A 1001 33.00 17.13 -27.30
N VAL A 1002 33.17 16.16 -28.20
CA VAL A 1002 34.15 16.26 -29.30
C VAL A 1002 33.53 15.97 -30.67
N PRO A 1003 33.95 16.70 -31.73
CA PRO A 1003 33.51 16.45 -33.09
C PRO A 1003 34.25 15.27 -33.73
N GLY A 1004 33.71 14.05 -33.59
CA GLY A 1004 34.19 12.87 -34.32
C GLY A 1004 35.54 12.30 -33.86
N GLU A 1005 36.51 12.14 -34.78
CA GLU A 1005 37.85 11.60 -34.47
C GLU A 1005 38.63 12.55 -33.55
N ALA A 1006 39.03 12.07 -32.38
CA ALA A 1006 39.68 12.91 -31.37
C ALA A 1006 40.83 12.20 -30.65
N LEU A 1007 41.87 12.97 -30.33
CA LEU A 1007 42.91 12.59 -29.37
C LEU A 1007 42.81 13.53 -28.16
N ILE A 1008 42.40 12.97 -27.02
CA ILE A 1008 41.99 13.75 -25.86
C ILE A 1008 42.98 13.51 -24.74
N PRO A 1009 43.75 14.53 -24.32
CA PRO A 1009 44.60 14.44 -23.13
C PRO A 1009 43.71 14.34 -21.88
N VAL A 1010 44.04 13.38 -21.01
CA VAL A 1010 43.35 13.16 -19.75
C VAL A 1010 44.34 13.22 -18.59
N HIS A 1011 44.04 14.10 -17.65
CA HIS A 1011 44.83 14.37 -16.45
C HIS A 1011 44.17 13.69 -15.24
N ALA A 1012 45.00 13.17 -14.34
CA ALA A 1012 44.55 12.55 -13.10
C ALA A 1012 45.49 12.95 -11.97
N GLU A 1013 44.94 13.38 -10.83
CA GLU A 1013 45.71 13.80 -9.66
C GLU A 1013 44.93 13.58 -8.36
N ALA A 1014 45.65 13.59 -7.24
CA ALA A 1014 45.10 13.49 -5.89
C ALA A 1014 45.46 14.75 -5.08
N ILE A 1015 44.50 15.28 -4.36
CA ILE A 1015 44.61 16.52 -3.58
C ILE A 1015 44.29 16.20 -2.13
N ALA A 1016 45.25 16.43 -1.23
CA ALA A 1016 45.05 16.29 0.21
C ALA A 1016 45.28 17.63 0.90
N SER A 1017 44.33 18.06 1.74
CA SER A 1017 44.37 19.32 2.48
C SER A 1017 44.59 20.54 1.58
N GLY A 1018 44.01 20.53 0.38
CA GLY A 1018 44.11 21.62 -0.59
C GLY A 1018 45.44 21.70 -1.36
N ALA A 1019 46.28 20.66 -1.32
CA ALA A 1019 47.53 20.59 -2.10
C ALA A 1019 47.68 19.23 -2.81
N PRO A 1020 48.40 19.17 -3.94
CA PRO A 1020 48.79 17.92 -4.59
C PRO A 1020 49.44 16.92 -3.62
N SER A 1021 49.07 15.65 -3.74
CA SER A 1021 49.53 14.57 -2.86
C SER A 1021 49.70 13.25 -3.60
N ASP A 1022 50.58 12.38 -3.08
CA ASP A 1022 50.71 11.01 -3.57
C ASP A 1022 49.50 10.17 -3.15
N ALA A 1023 48.95 9.35 -4.05
CA ALA A 1023 47.87 8.43 -3.75
C ALA A 1023 47.89 7.18 -4.64
N GLU A 1024 47.42 6.05 -4.10
CA GLU A 1024 47.10 4.87 -4.89
C GLU A 1024 45.65 4.94 -5.36
N ALA A 1025 45.43 4.77 -6.66
CA ALA A 1025 44.12 4.84 -7.27
C ALA A 1025 43.88 3.68 -8.27
N THR A 1026 42.61 3.43 -8.57
CA THR A 1026 42.15 2.48 -9.57
C THR A 1026 41.30 3.23 -10.58
N LEU A 1027 41.72 3.21 -11.84
CA LEU A 1027 40.97 3.71 -12.98
C LEU A 1027 40.20 2.55 -13.61
N ALA A 1028 38.88 2.69 -13.72
CA ALA A 1028 37.99 1.70 -14.29
C ALA A 1028 37.10 2.32 -15.38
N TRP A 1029 36.68 1.50 -16.33
CA TRP A 1029 35.76 1.87 -17.42
C TRP A 1029 34.86 0.69 -17.80
N GLU A 1030 33.70 1.04 -18.36
CA GLU A 1030 32.74 0.08 -18.93
C GLU A 1030 32.83 0.09 -20.47
N PRO A 1031 32.31 -0.94 -21.16
CA PRO A 1031 32.32 -1.00 -22.62
C PRO A 1031 31.60 0.22 -23.21
N VAL A 1032 32.30 0.98 -24.03
CA VAL A 1032 31.76 2.20 -24.65
C VAL A 1032 30.81 1.86 -25.80
N ALA A 1033 29.61 2.45 -25.79
CA ALA A 1033 28.66 2.36 -26.90
C ALA A 1033 29.05 3.37 -28.01
N LEU A 1034 30.07 3.04 -28.80
CA LEU A 1034 30.43 3.79 -30.02
C LEU A 1034 29.61 3.31 -31.23
N PRO A 1035 29.47 4.13 -32.29
CA PRO A 1035 28.93 3.66 -33.57
C PRO A 1035 29.71 2.46 -34.12
N ASP A 1036 29.02 1.58 -34.85
CA ASP A 1036 29.63 0.38 -35.44
C ASP A 1036 30.87 0.74 -36.27
N GLY A 1037 31.99 0.04 -35.99
CA GLY A 1037 33.25 0.27 -36.67
C GLY A 1037 34.04 1.48 -36.15
N TRP A 1038 33.79 1.95 -34.93
CA TRP A 1038 34.67 2.89 -34.20
C TRP A 1038 35.44 2.19 -33.08
N THR A 1039 36.62 2.72 -32.75
CA THR A 1039 37.49 2.26 -31.67
C THR A 1039 37.76 3.40 -30.69
N ALA A 1040 37.89 3.06 -29.40
CA ALA A 1040 38.40 3.95 -28.37
C ALA A 1040 39.54 3.26 -27.61
N THR A 1041 40.69 3.93 -27.49
CA THR A 1041 41.87 3.40 -26.80
C THR A 1041 42.39 4.41 -25.79
N LEU A 1042 42.64 3.97 -24.56
CA LEU A 1042 43.33 4.74 -23.52
C LEU A 1042 44.81 4.38 -23.51
N PHE A 1043 45.68 5.35 -23.74
CA PHE A 1043 47.12 5.18 -23.60
C PHE A 1043 47.60 5.80 -22.30
N ASP A 1044 48.23 5.01 -21.43
CA ASP A 1044 48.90 5.47 -20.21
C ASP A 1044 50.37 5.76 -20.53
N ARG A 1045 50.75 7.04 -20.52
CA ARG A 1045 52.10 7.48 -20.87
C ARG A 1045 53.14 7.08 -19.84
N THR A 1046 52.73 6.90 -18.58
CA THR A 1046 53.64 6.55 -17.49
C THR A 1046 54.03 5.07 -17.55
N SER A 1047 53.07 4.18 -17.80
CA SER A 1047 53.34 2.73 -17.93
C SER A 1047 53.67 2.29 -19.36
N GLY A 1048 53.35 3.10 -20.37
CA GLY A 1048 53.47 2.77 -21.79
C GLY A 1048 52.44 1.75 -22.30
N GLN A 1049 51.42 1.44 -21.50
CA GLN A 1049 50.37 0.48 -21.84
C GLN A 1049 49.19 1.14 -22.55
N SER A 1050 48.54 0.38 -23.44
CA SER A 1050 47.31 0.79 -24.13
C SER A 1050 46.17 -0.13 -23.72
N TYR A 1051 45.01 0.44 -23.45
CA TYR A 1051 43.81 -0.27 -23.02
C TYR A 1051 42.65 -0.02 -23.99
N ASP A 1052 41.93 -1.07 -24.37
CA ASP A 1052 40.76 -0.99 -25.23
C ASP A 1052 39.52 -0.59 -24.40
N LEU A 1053 39.00 0.60 -24.67
CA LEU A 1053 37.82 1.15 -23.98
C LEU A 1053 36.51 0.58 -24.52
N THR A 1054 36.51 -0.16 -25.64
CA THR A 1054 35.30 -0.84 -26.15
C THR A 1054 34.95 -2.09 -25.33
N THR A 1055 35.83 -2.49 -24.41
CA THR A 1055 35.59 -3.56 -23.43
C THR A 1055 35.73 -2.98 -22.01
N SER A 1056 35.09 -3.59 -21.03
CA SER A 1056 35.27 -3.19 -19.62
C SER A 1056 36.67 -3.50 -19.13
N GLY A 1057 37.25 -2.64 -18.31
CA GLY A 1057 38.55 -2.88 -17.70
C GLY A 1057 38.83 -2.00 -16.50
N GLU A 1058 39.86 -2.38 -15.76
CA GLU A 1058 40.40 -1.61 -14.64
C GLU A 1058 41.92 -1.69 -14.59
N VAL A 1059 42.55 -0.63 -14.10
CA VAL A 1059 44.00 -0.53 -13.89
C VAL A 1059 44.29 0.18 -12.57
N ARG A 1060 45.18 -0.42 -11.76
CA ARG A 1060 45.72 0.21 -10.55
C ARG A 1060 46.93 1.06 -10.89
N LEU A 1061 47.01 2.24 -10.30
CA LEU A 1061 47.98 3.25 -10.69
C LEU A 1061 48.32 4.18 -9.51
N ALA A 1062 49.61 4.50 -9.38
CA ALA A 1062 50.10 5.49 -8.41
C ALA A 1062 49.96 6.90 -9.02
N LEU A 1063 49.34 7.83 -8.30
CA LEU A 1063 49.30 9.26 -8.56
C LEU A 1063 50.41 9.90 -7.72
N LEU A 1064 51.30 10.66 -8.35
CA LEU A 1064 52.38 11.36 -7.65
C LEU A 1064 52.07 12.85 -7.55
N ALA A 1065 52.41 13.49 -6.45
CA ALA A 1065 52.18 14.92 -6.23
C ALA A 1065 52.89 15.78 -7.29
N ASP A 1066 54.07 15.35 -7.75
CA ASP A 1066 54.85 16.00 -8.81
C ASP A 1066 54.18 15.89 -10.20
N ASP A 1067 53.19 14.99 -10.37
CA ASP A 1067 52.41 14.83 -11.60
C ASP A 1067 51.19 15.77 -11.66
N ALA A 1068 50.90 16.55 -10.61
CA ALA A 1068 49.76 17.46 -10.58
C ALA A 1068 49.88 18.56 -11.63
N ARG A 1069 48.75 18.89 -12.27
CA ARG A 1069 48.70 19.80 -13.43
C ARG A 1069 47.57 20.81 -13.36
N LEU A 1070 46.71 20.79 -12.34
CA LEU A 1070 45.63 21.76 -12.20
C LEU A 1070 46.13 23.02 -11.49
N ASP A 1071 45.94 24.15 -12.16
CA ASP A 1071 46.13 25.48 -11.62
C ASP A 1071 44.88 25.88 -10.82
N PHE A 1072 45.05 26.04 -9.51
CA PHE A 1072 44.01 26.55 -8.64
C PHE A 1072 44.11 28.07 -8.66
N PRO A 1073 43.09 28.79 -9.15
CA PRO A 1073 43.14 30.24 -9.19
C PRO A 1073 43.35 30.79 -7.77
N ASP A 1074 44.29 31.73 -7.61
CA ASP A 1074 44.59 32.40 -6.35
C ASP A 1074 43.29 32.88 -5.70
N ALA A 1075 42.88 32.24 -4.60
CA ALA A 1075 41.80 32.75 -3.79
C ALA A 1075 42.22 34.14 -3.30
N PRO A 1076 41.41 35.20 -3.48
CA PRO A 1076 41.76 36.53 -2.98
C PRO A 1076 42.11 36.42 -1.49
N GLU A 1077 43.26 37.01 -1.13
CA GLU A 1077 44.06 36.82 0.09
C GLU A 1077 43.34 37.13 1.44
N ALA A 1078 42.02 37.31 1.43
CA ALA A 1078 41.21 37.81 2.53
C ALA A 1078 40.48 36.74 3.38
N GLN A 1079 40.68 35.43 3.19
CA GLN A 1079 39.92 34.40 3.92
C GLN A 1079 40.80 33.37 4.64
N LYS A 1080 41.93 33.82 5.21
CA LYS A 1080 42.62 33.06 6.27
C LYS A 1080 41.95 33.34 7.62
N GLN A 1081 41.43 32.26 8.21
CA GLN A 1081 40.67 32.13 9.47
C GLN A 1081 39.15 32.18 9.27
N GLY A 1082 38.51 31.01 9.28
CA GLY A 1082 37.12 30.86 9.72
C GLY A 1082 36.03 30.58 8.67
N SER A 1083 35.98 31.28 7.54
CA SER A 1083 34.93 31.06 6.52
C SER A 1083 35.35 31.56 5.13
N ALA A 1084 36.05 30.72 4.37
CA ALA A 1084 36.34 31.01 2.97
C ALA A 1084 35.11 30.73 2.10
N ALA A 1085 34.62 31.72 1.35
CA ALA A 1085 33.45 31.58 0.48
C ALA A 1085 33.69 30.46 -0.55
N PRO A 1086 32.65 29.73 -0.97
CA PRO A 1086 32.77 28.66 -1.96
C PRO A 1086 33.43 29.17 -3.25
N SER A 1087 34.39 28.41 -3.78
CA SER A 1087 34.95 28.71 -5.10
C SER A 1087 34.02 28.19 -6.19
N LEU A 1088 33.96 28.95 -7.28
CA LEU A 1088 33.20 28.61 -8.47
C LEU A 1088 34.03 28.80 -9.75
N LEU A 1089 35.33 28.94 -9.56
CA LEU A 1089 36.26 29.25 -10.62
C LEU A 1089 36.56 27.95 -11.37
N PRO A 1090 36.36 27.93 -12.70
CA PRO A 1090 36.77 26.80 -13.52
C PRO A 1090 38.27 26.56 -13.37
N LEU A 1091 38.66 25.30 -13.24
CA LEU A 1091 40.05 24.89 -13.17
C LEU A 1091 40.69 24.97 -14.55
N ARG A 1092 41.97 25.32 -14.56
CA ARG A 1092 42.81 25.33 -15.75
C ARG A 1092 44.01 24.44 -15.53
N LEU A 1093 44.68 24.07 -16.62
CA LEU A 1093 45.95 23.39 -16.52
C LEU A 1093 47.10 24.39 -16.42
N ASP A 1094 48.08 24.10 -15.57
CA ASP A 1094 49.26 24.93 -15.28
C ASP A 1094 50.27 25.04 -16.45
N GLY A 1095 50.00 24.33 -17.55
CA GLY A 1095 50.80 24.35 -18.78
C GLY A 1095 52.16 23.67 -18.70
N SER A 1096 52.48 22.93 -17.61
CA SER A 1096 53.85 22.53 -17.29
C SER A 1096 54.27 21.10 -17.71
N GLY A 1097 53.41 20.30 -18.38
CA GLY A 1097 53.77 18.93 -18.79
C GLY A 1097 52.75 18.17 -19.66
N GLU A 1098 53.13 16.97 -20.10
CA GLU A 1098 52.26 16.07 -20.89
C GLU A 1098 51.22 15.36 -20.03
N ALA A 1099 49.99 15.20 -20.53
CA ALA A 1099 48.89 14.51 -19.84
C ALA A 1099 49.23 13.03 -19.56
N ARG A 1100 48.88 12.54 -18.36
CA ARG A 1100 49.13 11.14 -17.96
C ARG A 1100 48.51 10.15 -18.94
N PHE A 1101 47.27 10.40 -19.35
CA PHE A 1101 46.56 9.56 -20.29
C PHE A 1101 46.27 10.31 -21.59
N ALA A 1102 46.15 9.55 -22.68
CA ALA A 1102 45.61 10.05 -23.93
C ALA A 1102 44.55 9.08 -24.46
N ILE A 1103 43.34 9.58 -24.70
CA ILE A 1103 42.26 8.79 -25.28
C ILE A 1103 42.20 9.06 -26.77
N SER A 1104 42.27 8.02 -27.59
CA SER A 1104 42.07 8.12 -29.03
C SER A 1104 40.72 7.51 -29.39
N ILE A 1105 39.84 8.28 -30.02
CA ILE A 1105 38.56 7.84 -30.58
C ILE A 1105 38.64 7.98 -32.10
N ARG A 1106 38.48 6.86 -32.84
CA ARG A 1106 38.55 6.85 -34.31
C ARG A 1106 37.87 5.63 -34.94
N PRO A 1107 37.39 5.70 -36.19
CA PRO A 1107 36.95 4.55 -36.98
C PRO A 1107 37.97 3.41 -36.99
N ALA A 1108 37.53 2.20 -36.66
CA ALA A 1108 38.23 0.94 -36.86
C ALA A 1108 38.44 0.70 -38.36
N ILE A 1109 39.69 0.59 -38.79
CA ILE A 1109 39.99 0.22 -40.16
C ILE A 1109 39.69 -1.27 -40.35
N THR A 1110 38.70 -1.62 -41.16
CA THR A 1110 38.68 -2.89 -41.89
C THR A 1110 38.42 -2.66 -43.38
N THR A 1111 39.45 -2.94 -44.16
CA THR A 1111 39.41 -3.25 -45.59
C THR A 1111 38.63 -4.56 -45.85
N GLU A 1112 37.94 -4.57 -46.99
CA GLU A 1112 36.85 -5.47 -47.38
C GLU A 1112 37.16 -6.96 -47.67
N THR A 1113 36.03 -7.69 -47.79
CA THR A 1113 35.65 -8.79 -48.71
C THR A 1113 36.05 -10.26 -48.48
N SER A 1114 34.97 -11.05 -48.33
CA SER A 1114 34.69 -12.48 -48.59
C SER A 1114 35.78 -13.51 -48.89
N GLY A 1115 35.59 -14.68 -48.27
CA GLY A 1115 35.64 -15.99 -48.95
C GLY A 1115 36.99 -16.73 -48.90
N GLY A 1116 37.03 -17.90 -48.28
CA GLY A 1116 38.27 -18.62 -47.96
C GLY A 1116 38.81 -19.56 -49.04
N ALA A 1117 40.08 -19.96 -48.88
CA ALA A 1117 40.53 -21.35 -48.71
C ALA A 1117 42.06 -21.39 -48.50
N ALA A 1118 42.53 -22.39 -47.75
CA ALA A 1118 43.83 -22.49 -47.07
C ALA A 1118 45.12 -22.29 -47.91
N SER A 1119 46.13 -21.60 -47.33
CA SER A 1119 47.51 -21.48 -47.86
C SER A 1119 48.60 -21.67 -46.78
N THR A 1120 49.73 -22.19 -47.22
CA THR A 1120 50.87 -22.85 -46.52
C THR A 1120 51.72 -21.97 -45.59
N PHE A 1121 52.59 -22.56 -44.75
CA PHE A 1121 53.50 -21.85 -43.83
C PHE A 1121 54.63 -21.10 -44.57
N VAL A 1122 54.60 -19.75 -44.58
CA VAL A 1122 55.56 -18.91 -45.34
C VAL A 1122 55.91 -17.65 -44.55
N LEU A 1123 57.17 -17.18 -44.63
CA LEU A 1123 57.57 -15.85 -44.16
C LEU A 1123 57.95 -14.96 -45.35
N GLY A 1124 57.09 -13.98 -45.62
CA GLY A 1124 57.23 -12.97 -46.67
C GLY A 1124 58.34 -11.97 -46.40
N ALA A 1125 58.73 -11.22 -47.43
CA ALA A 1125 59.77 -10.22 -47.30
C ALA A 1125 59.25 -8.98 -46.54
N PRO A 1126 60.04 -8.38 -45.63
CA PRO A 1126 59.67 -7.12 -45.00
C PRO A 1126 59.55 -5.99 -46.03
N LEU A 1127 58.52 -5.16 -45.91
CA LEU A 1127 58.23 -4.07 -46.84
C LEU A 1127 57.83 -2.78 -46.09
N PRO A 1128 58.51 -1.63 -46.32
CA PRO A 1128 59.70 -1.47 -47.16
C PRO A 1128 60.95 -2.09 -46.50
N ASN A 1129 61.94 -2.47 -47.30
CA ASN A 1129 63.24 -2.92 -46.82
C ASN A 1129 64.33 -2.56 -47.85
N PRO A 1130 65.26 -1.61 -47.55
CA PRO A 1130 65.46 -0.99 -46.24
C PRO A 1130 64.30 -0.10 -45.77
N THR A 1131 64.12 0.03 -44.46
CA THR A 1131 63.12 0.91 -43.83
C THR A 1131 63.79 1.91 -42.88
N SER A 1132 63.19 3.09 -42.71
CA SER A 1132 63.68 4.11 -41.78
C SER A 1132 62.78 4.40 -40.58
N SER A 1133 61.59 3.81 -40.53
CA SER A 1133 60.63 4.03 -39.46
C SER A 1133 59.89 2.75 -39.12
N VAL A 1134 59.10 2.24 -40.06
CA VAL A 1134 58.25 1.08 -39.84
C VAL A 1134 58.31 0.15 -41.05
N THR A 1135 58.29 -1.15 -40.81
CA THR A 1135 58.25 -2.17 -41.88
C THR A 1135 57.29 -3.29 -41.51
N ARG A 1136 56.53 -3.75 -42.50
CA ARG A 1136 55.52 -4.80 -42.32
C ARG A 1136 56.04 -6.12 -42.84
N ILE A 1137 55.73 -7.18 -42.11
CA ILE A 1137 56.28 -8.50 -42.30
C ILE A 1137 55.11 -9.47 -42.47
N PRO A 1138 54.71 -9.76 -43.72
CA PRO A 1138 53.65 -10.71 -43.98
C PRO A 1138 54.17 -12.13 -43.79
N PHE A 1139 53.35 -13.00 -43.20
CA PHE A 1139 53.62 -14.41 -43.05
C PHE A 1139 52.32 -15.21 -43.03
N SER A 1140 52.35 -16.47 -43.41
CA SER A 1140 51.18 -17.32 -43.41
C SER A 1140 51.43 -18.59 -42.63
N LEU A 1141 50.37 -19.14 -42.03
CA LEU A 1141 50.38 -20.38 -41.27
C LEU A 1141 49.51 -21.41 -41.97
N GLY A 1142 50.05 -22.59 -42.24
CA GLY A 1142 49.28 -23.66 -42.89
C GLY A 1142 48.24 -24.33 -41.99
N ALA A 1143 48.44 -24.25 -40.67
CA ALA A 1143 47.55 -24.79 -39.66
C ALA A 1143 47.56 -23.86 -38.44
N SER A 1144 46.50 -23.90 -37.64
CA SER A 1144 46.43 -23.14 -36.40
C SER A 1144 47.43 -23.70 -35.38
N THR A 1145 48.36 -22.88 -34.92
CA THR A 1145 49.43 -23.28 -33.98
C THR A 1145 49.96 -22.06 -33.23
N ASP A 1146 50.62 -22.30 -32.09
CA ASP A 1146 51.47 -21.30 -31.45
C ASP A 1146 52.57 -20.86 -32.41
N ALA A 1147 52.54 -19.59 -32.77
CA ALA A 1147 53.47 -18.96 -33.69
C ALA A 1147 54.20 -17.82 -32.97
N ARG A 1148 55.51 -17.78 -33.18
CA ARG A 1148 56.40 -16.78 -32.62
C ARG A 1148 57.20 -16.10 -33.71
N LEU A 1149 56.98 -14.80 -33.91
CA LEU A 1149 57.74 -13.95 -34.82
C LEU A 1149 58.57 -12.97 -33.99
N ALA A 1150 59.89 -13.12 -34.01
CA ALA A 1150 60.81 -12.28 -33.26
C ALA A 1150 61.95 -11.73 -34.13
N VAL A 1151 62.54 -10.62 -33.70
CA VAL A 1151 63.59 -9.88 -34.39
C VAL A 1151 64.87 -9.94 -33.58
N TYR A 1152 65.97 -10.24 -34.26
CA TYR A 1152 67.29 -10.41 -33.70
C TYR A 1152 68.28 -9.45 -34.33
N ASP A 1153 69.21 -8.93 -33.53
CA ASP A 1153 70.34 -8.14 -34.03
C ASP A 1153 71.39 -9.01 -34.74
N ALA A 1154 72.40 -8.38 -35.33
CA ALA A 1154 73.46 -9.06 -36.06
C ALA A 1154 74.34 -9.99 -35.18
N LEU A 1155 74.28 -9.86 -33.85
CA LEU A 1155 74.95 -10.74 -32.88
C LEU A 1155 74.05 -11.89 -32.42
N GLY A 1156 72.81 -11.95 -32.90
CA GLY A 1156 71.84 -13.00 -32.56
C GLY A 1156 71.07 -12.74 -31.27
N ARG A 1157 71.17 -11.54 -30.69
CA ARG A 1157 70.38 -11.16 -29.51
C ARG A 1157 68.98 -10.77 -29.94
N GLU A 1158 67.99 -11.26 -29.22
CA GLU A 1158 66.60 -10.89 -29.45
C GLU A 1158 66.38 -9.46 -29.00
N VAL A 1159 65.85 -8.63 -29.90
CA VAL A 1159 65.63 -7.20 -29.66
C VAL A 1159 64.16 -6.82 -29.68
N ALA A 1160 63.30 -7.65 -30.28
CA ALA A 1160 61.86 -7.48 -30.24
C ALA A 1160 61.14 -8.80 -30.52
N VAL A 1161 59.97 -8.98 -29.92
CA VAL A 1161 59.01 -10.04 -30.27
C VAL A 1161 57.79 -9.34 -30.83
N LEU A 1162 57.43 -9.67 -32.07
CA LEU A 1162 56.31 -9.04 -32.78
C LEU A 1162 55.02 -9.84 -32.61
N VAL A 1163 55.16 -11.16 -32.48
CA VAL A 1163 54.05 -12.10 -32.28
C VAL A 1163 54.54 -13.24 -31.40
N GLU A 1164 53.78 -13.63 -30.39
CA GLU A 1164 53.97 -14.85 -29.61
C GLU A 1164 52.61 -15.32 -29.08
N ALA A 1165 51.84 -15.99 -29.94
CA ALA A 1165 50.47 -16.38 -29.65
C ALA A 1165 50.01 -17.56 -30.51
N SER A 1166 48.95 -18.25 -30.07
CA SER A 1166 48.20 -19.22 -30.86
C SER A 1166 47.47 -18.52 -32.00
N LEU A 1167 47.95 -18.70 -33.23
CA LEU A 1167 47.36 -18.08 -34.42
C LEU A 1167 46.71 -19.12 -35.31
N ARG A 1168 45.62 -18.74 -35.97
CA ARG A 1168 44.90 -19.61 -36.90
C ARG A 1168 45.64 -19.78 -38.23
N ALA A 1169 45.33 -20.85 -38.95
CA ALA A 1169 45.79 -21.02 -40.34
C ALA A 1169 45.34 -19.83 -41.23
N GLY A 1170 46.21 -19.38 -42.14
CA GLY A 1170 45.97 -18.25 -43.03
C GLY A 1170 47.13 -17.26 -43.04
N GLU A 1171 46.99 -16.19 -43.83
CA GLU A 1171 47.97 -15.11 -43.89
C GLU A 1171 47.77 -14.11 -42.74
N HIS A 1172 48.88 -13.57 -42.26
CA HIS A 1172 49.01 -12.66 -41.13
C HIS A 1172 50.09 -11.64 -41.48
N GLU A 1173 50.07 -10.49 -40.82
CA GLU A 1173 51.10 -9.46 -41.01
C GLU A 1173 51.44 -8.85 -39.66
N ALA A 1174 52.74 -8.76 -39.36
CA ALA A 1174 53.24 -8.12 -38.16
C ALA A 1174 54.03 -6.86 -38.54
N THR A 1175 53.98 -5.85 -37.68
CA THR A 1175 54.67 -4.58 -37.91
C THR A 1175 55.83 -4.44 -36.96
N LEU A 1176 57.01 -4.11 -37.50
CA LEU A 1176 58.18 -3.74 -36.71
C LEU A 1176 58.35 -2.22 -36.73
N ASP A 1177 58.25 -1.61 -35.56
CA ASP A 1177 58.75 -0.26 -35.32
C ASP A 1177 60.27 -0.29 -35.12
N THR A 1178 60.97 0.50 -35.92
CA THR A 1178 62.43 0.58 -35.92
C THR A 1178 62.95 1.80 -35.16
N ALA A 1179 62.08 2.64 -34.61
CA ALA A 1179 62.45 3.75 -33.73
C ALA A 1179 63.38 3.33 -32.57
N PRO A 1180 63.11 2.23 -31.83
CA PRO A 1180 64.00 1.79 -30.76
C PRO A 1180 65.27 1.06 -31.25
N LEU A 1181 65.35 0.72 -32.54
CA LEU A 1181 66.47 -0.03 -33.12
C LEU A 1181 67.52 0.91 -33.73
N ALA A 1182 68.80 0.62 -33.50
CA ALA A 1182 69.88 1.35 -34.17
C ALA A 1182 69.91 1.05 -35.68
N PRO A 1183 70.36 1.99 -36.55
CA PRO A 1183 70.54 1.71 -37.98
C PRO A 1183 71.46 0.51 -38.17
N GLY A 1184 71.03 -0.47 -38.96
CA GLY A 1184 71.74 -1.74 -39.07
C GLY A 1184 70.90 -2.86 -39.65
N VAL A 1185 71.45 -4.06 -39.62
CA VAL A 1185 70.83 -5.25 -40.21
C VAL A 1185 70.32 -6.17 -39.11
N TYR A 1186 69.06 -6.56 -39.24
CA TYR A 1186 68.36 -7.42 -38.31
C TYR A 1186 67.79 -8.64 -39.02
N VAL A 1187 67.56 -9.71 -38.28
CA VAL A 1187 66.96 -10.95 -38.79
C VAL A 1187 65.65 -11.20 -38.06
N VAL A 1188 64.58 -11.30 -38.81
CA VAL A 1188 63.25 -11.68 -38.33
C VAL A 1188 63.11 -13.19 -38.49
N ARG A 1189 62.64 -13.87 -37.45
CA ARG A 1189 62.47 -15.32 -37.40
C ARG A 1189 61.03 -15.65 -37.01
N LEU A 1190 60.35 -16.41 -37.86
CA LEU A 1190 59.05 -17.01 -37.57
C LEU A 1190 59.27 -18.47 -37.18
N THR A 1191 58.72 -18.86 -36.03
CA THR A 1191 58.71 -20.24 -35.54
C THR A 1191 57.27 -20.65 -35.29
N ALA A 1192 56.85 -21.78 -35.85
CA ALA A 1192 55.51 -22.32 -35.62
C ALA A 1192 55.63 -23.84 -35.54
N GLY A 1193 55.40 -24.40 -34.36
CA GLY A 1193 55.72 -25.80 -34.07
C GLY A 1193 57.21 -26.13 -34.31
N SER A 1194 57.49 -27.10 -35.18
CA SER A 1194 58.86 -27.51 -35.55
C SER A 1194 59.46 -26.75 -36.74
N GLU A 1195 58.68 -25.89 -37.41
CA GLU A 1195 59.13 -25.18 -38.60
C GLU A 1195 59.64 -23.78 -38.25
N THR A 1196 60.73 -23.36 -38.89
CA THR A 1196 61.33 -22.04 -38.66
C THR A 1196 61.79 -21.41 -39.97
N LEU A 1197 61.38 -20.18 -40.22
CA LEU A 1197 61.78 -19.39 -41.38
C LEU A 1197 62.36 -18.05 -40.93
N THR A 1198 63.34 -17.54 -41.67
CA THR A 1198 63.99 -16.26 -41.34
C THR A 1198 64.08 -15.34 -42.55
N ARG A 1199 63.94 -14.03 -42.32
CA ARG A 1199 64.14 -12.97 -43.30
C ARG A 1199 64.94 -11.82 -42.72
N ARG A 1200 65.75 -11.17 -43.56
CA ARG A 1200 66.55 -10.02 -43.17
C ARG A 1200 65.75 -8.74 -43.32
N VAL A 1201 65.89 -7.83 -42.38
CA VAL A 1201 65.42 -6.45 -42.48
C VAL A 1201 66.56 -5.46 -42.22
N THR A 1202 66.63 -4.40 -43.01
CA THR A 1202 67.69 -3.39 -42.91
C THR A 1202 67.05 -2.08 -42.48
N VAL A 1203 67.49 -1.57 -41.33
CA VAL A 1203 67.05 -0.28 -40.79
C VAL A 1203 68.07 0.79 -41.18
N VAL A 1204 67.61 1.87 -41.79
CA VAL A 1204 68.40 3.04 -42.18
C VAL A 1204 67.85 4.28 -41.48
N ARG A 1205 68.63 5.34 -41.34
CA ARG A 1205 68.14 6.63 -40.83
C ARG A 1205 68.59 7.75 -41.74
#